data_AF-A0A7G3AIE3-F1
#
_entry.id   AF-A0A7G3AIE3-F1
#
_cell.length_a   1.000
_cell.length_b   1.000
_cell.length_c   1.000
_cell.angle_alpha   90.00
_cell.angle_beta   90.00
_cell.angle_gamma   90.00
#
_symmetry.space_group_name_H-M   'P 1'
#
loop_
_entity.id
_entity.type
_entity.pdbx_description
1 polymer ?
#
loop_
_entity_poly.entity_id
_entity_poly.type
_entity_poly.pdbx_seq_one_letter_code
_entity_poly.pdbx_strand_id
1 'polypeptide(L)'
;ASDDGAACAILLELLRVVLKTKLKLNYNILFLFNGAEENIMQASHGFITQHKWAKDVRAFINLEACGAGGRELLFQVGPNNPWLLEVYSQVVPYPYASTLAQEIFQSGVIPGDTDFRVFRDFGDISGVDFAWSSNGYVYHTKYDTVDQIPLGSLQRTGDNILALLRGLNEITDQRKITDTSTNDLIFFDMLGAFMVRWRANLTAVISILAAALSAFAVHRNMRAAKRLGTNKTTYYAAMMKAIGVQCFGWVLAFACCLTIALSLTVLGRTMSWYARPIWIYFLYVRQLKKSIPNIWTLFQVYYDAIQILWTLLLLVTYTLGIRSGFIALLWVVFSAVQSLISNRLFPDARKRSLKWLLLYILLLGIPFVQSFYLDLGAIGMFLPTMGRTGSAFNSEIIIAAMICAMFGILFSFFCQLVLVAQFPHILQRIPASFTFLALAVLLLTDLGFPYSGDVTSLAPQRFFISNVDRKFYDENKKLVDHDAGFWLIDMDINTPESVEMAVSEMKRAKVVDCSRGIYCAMPYPLPVMNFIFKTHYIEAPTFEVPIETDLRLTGRVHVATDVIRMNFTCTGPDHMNLMFAGLPGIELQTWSLDPEKPLASTHQYNGRNMYFVYYSHSSLEPKPWHFHLDFKVPPKFNIDKDLVLDITLSGHFIHGKNKTTPQLTNLMSRFPTWTTATYWTSALRSYKF
;
A
#
# COMPACT_ATOMS: atom_id res chain seq x y z
N ALA A 1 19.08 -5.63 -3.79
CA ALA A 1 19.60 -5.51 -5.17
C ALA A 1 18.68 -4.64 -6.00
N SER A 2 17.38 -4.95 -6.08
CA SER A 2 16.37 -4.04 -6.61
C SER A 2 16.26 -2.81 -5.73
N ASP A 3 16.36 -2.99 -4.42
CA ASP A 3 16.23 -1.97 -3.39
C ASP A 3 17.60 -1.67 -2.75
N ASP A 4 18.27 -0.54 -3.05
CA ASP A 4 18.05 0.33 -4.22
C ASP A 4 19.27 0.35 -5.18
N GLY A 5 19.96 -0.79 -5.26
CA GLY A 5 21.13 -0.95 -6.13
C GLY A 5 20.80 -0.79 -7.62
N ALA A 6 19.58 -1.14 -8.04
CA ALA A 6 19.14 -1.07 -9.43
C ALA A 6 18.95 0.38 -9.91
N ALA A 7 18.29 1.23 -9.13
CA ALA A 7 18.15 2.64 -9.50
C ALA A 7 19.50 3.34 -9.49
N CYS A 8 20.38 3.04 -8.52
CA CYS A 8 21.76 3.53 -8.53
C CYS A 8 22.49 3.16 -9.84
N ALA A 9 22.37 1.91 -10.30
CA ALA A 9 22.96 1.49 -11.57
C ALA A 9 22.36 2.22 -12.79
N ILE A 10 21.03 2.43 -12.80
CA ILE A 10 20.35 3.21 -13.85
C ILE A 10 20.87 4.66 -13.86
N LEU A 11 20.96 5.32 -12.71
CA LEU A 11 21.48 6.69 -12.59
C LEU A 11 22.93 6.81 -13.08
N LEU A 12 23.79 5.85 -12.73
CA LEU A 12 25.17 5.79 -13.22
C LEU A 12 25.25 5.62 -14.74
N GLU A 13 24.38 4.78 -15.31
CA GLU A 13 24.30 4.58 -16.75
C GLU A 13 23.79 5.83 -17.49
N LEU A 14 22.77 6.50 -16.95
CA LEU A 14 22.27 7.77 -17.48
C LEU A 14 23.37 8.84 -17.45
N LEU A 15 24.11 8.96 -16.36
CA LEU A 15 25.26 9.85 -16.25
C LEU A 15 26.30 9.53 -17.33
N ARG A 16 26.64 8.25 -17.52
CA ARG A 16 27.57 7.81 -18.58
C ARG A 16 27.08 8.22 -19.96
N VAL A 17 25.80 7.99 -20.27
CA VAL A 17 25.18 8.34 -21.56
C VAL A 17 25.24 9.84 -21.79
N VAL A 18 24.78 10.66 -20.84
CA VAL A 18 24.80 12.13 -20.95
C VAL A 18 26.20 12.66 -21.25
N LEU A 19 27.21 12.16 -20.54
CA LEU A 19 28.61 12.54 -20.73
C LEU A 19 29.16 12.10 -22.10
N LYS A 20 28.83 10.88 -22.55
CA LYS A 20 29.36 10.32 -23.81
C LYS A 20 28.68 10.90 -25.05
N THR A 21 27.38 11.18 -24.99
CA THR A 21 26.65 11.78 -26.11
C THR A 21 26.88 13.28 -26.23
N LYS A 22 27.57 13.90 -25.27
CA LYS A 22 27.79 15.36 -25.19
C LYS A 22 26.47 16.13 -25.33
N LEU A 23 25.44 15.67 -24.59
CA LEU A 23 24.13 16.31 -24.61
C LEU A 23 24.29 17.77 -24.20
N LYS A 24 23.79 18.71 -25.01
CA LYS A 24 23.78 20.12 -24.65
C LYS A 24 22.74 20.35 -23.56
N LEU A 25 23.22 20.58 -22.34
CA LEU A 25 22.36 20.82 -21.18
C LEU A 25 21.93 22.29 -21.13
N ASN A 26 20.62 22.53 -21.15
CA ASN A 26 20.03 23.83 -20.89
C ASN A 26 19.81 24.05 -19.39
N TYR A 27 19.74 22.96 -18.61
CA TYR A 27 19.58 22.97 -17.16
C TYR A 27 20.63 22.06 -16.51
N ASN A 28 21.01 22.38 -15.27
CA ASN A 28 21.88 21.52 -14.49
C ASN A 28 21.14 20.23 -14.10
N ILE A 29 21.85 19.09 -14.17
CA ILE A 29 21.33 17.80 -13.74
C ILE A 29 22.10 17.40 -12.48
N LEU A 30 21.36 17.11 -11.42
CA LEU A 30 21.90 16.57 -10.17
C LEU A 30 21.57 15.08 -10.09
N PHE A 31 22.59 14.24 -10.03
CA PHE A 31 22.43 12.82 -9.68
C PHE A 31 22.68 12.70 -8.18
N LEU A 32 21.61 12.49 -7.41
CA LEU A 32 21.67 12.35 -5.96
C LEU A 32 21.70 10.86 -5.59
N PHE A 33 22.81 10.43 -4.98
CA PHE A 33 22.94 9.11 -4.36
C PHE A 33 23.00 9.30 -2.85
N ASN A 34 21.83 9.35 -2.21
CA ASN A 34 21.74 9.50 -0.76
C ASN A 34 21.62 8.14 -0.06
N GLY A 35 22.01 8.08 1.21
CA GLY A 35 21.90 6.87 2.03
C GLY A 35 20.79 7.00 3.07
N ALA A 36 20.67 5.99 3.94
CA ALA A 36 19.79 6.04 5.12
C ALA A 36 18.30 6.30 4.79
N GLU A 37 17.83 5.89 3.60
CA GLU A 37 16.40 5.81 3.28
C GLU A 37 15.71 4.86 4.26
N GLU A 38 16.26 3.65 4.40
CA GLU A 38 15.81 2.59 5.33
C GLU A 38 15.80 3.00 6.81
N ASN A 39 16.46 4.12 7.12
CA ASN A 39 16.44 4.78 8.42
C ASN A 39 15.51 6.00 8.42
N ILE A 40 14.40 5.92 7.68
CA ILE A 40 13.36 6.96 7.54
C ILE A 40 13.89 8.22 6.85
N MET A 41 14.44 8.04 5.64
CA MET A 41 14.79 9.10 4.68
C MET A 41 15.71 10.20 5.26
N GLN A 42 16.61 9.84 6.17
CA GLN A 42 17.39 10.84 6.92
C GLN A 42 18.31 11.67 6.03
N ALA A 43 18.95 11.07 5.02
CA ALA A 43 19.89 11.80 4.18
C ALA A 43 19.19 12.69 3.14
N SER A 44 18.06 12.27 2.57
CA SER A 44 17.27 13.16 1.71
C SER A 44 16.73 14.35 2.51
N HIS A 45 16.32 14.13 3.76
CA HIS A 45 15.89 15.21 4.66
C HIS A 45 17.05 16.17 4.94
N GLY A 46 18.25 15.65 5.25
CA GLY A 46 19.45 16.45 5.38
C GLY A 46 19.81 17.24 4.12
N PHE A 47 19.66 16.63 2.94
CA PHE A 47 19.89 17.32 1.66
C PHE A 47 18.91 18.48 1.48
N ILE A 48 17.61 18.22 1.61
CA ILE A 48 16.56 19.24 1.38
C ILE A 48 16.66 20.40 2.38
N THR A 49 16.89 20.10 3.65
CA THR A 49 16.85 21.14 4.71
C THR A 49 18.16 21.89 4.88
N GLN A 50 19.32 21.29 4.54
CA GLN A 50 20.63 21.86 4.88
C GLN A 50 21.54 22.08 3.66
N HIS A 51 21.40 21.30 2.59
CA HIS A 51 22.36 21.36 1.49
C HIS A 51 22.11 22.55 0.55
N LYS A 52 23.17 23.31 0.24
CA LYS A 52 23.07 24.55 -0.56
C LYS A 52 22.42 24.35 -1.94
N TRP A 53 22.64 23.20 -2.59
CA TRP A 53 22.08 22.89 -3.90
C TRP A 53 20.58 22.60 -3.89
N ALA A 54 19.99 22.24 -2.75
CA ALA A 54 18.55 21.94 -2.68
C ALA A 54 17.70 23.14 -3.13
N LYS A 55 18.14 24.37 -2.83
CA LYS A 55 17.48 25.64 -3.21
C LYS A 55 17.41 25.86 -4.73
N ASP A 56 18.31 25.23 -5.49
CA ASP A 56 18.38 25.37 -6.95
C ASP A 56 17.60 24.26 -7.67
N VAL A 57 17.16 23.23 -6.96
CA VAL A 57 16.33 22.16 -7.52
C VAL A 57 14.95 22.74 -7.88
N ARG A 58 14.47 22.42 -9.09
CA ARG A 58 13.15 22.84 -9.59
C ARG A 58 12.20 21.68 -9.82
N ALA A 59 12.76 20.50 -10.01
CA ALA A 59 12.02 19.27 -10.15
C ALA A 59 12.91 18.08 -9.80
N PHE A 60 12.30 16.95 -9.45
CA PHE A 60 13.03 15.73 -9.19
C PHE A 60 12.34 14.49 -9.78
N ILE A 61 13.14 13.45 -9.98
CA ILE A 61 12.69 12.12 -10.41
C ILE A 61 13.20 11.16 -9.33
N ASN A 62 12.28 10.49 -8.65
CA ASN A 62 12.60 9.46 -7.68
C ASN A 62 12.38 8.08 -8.30
N LEU A 63 13.30 7.15 -8.02
CA LEU A 63 13.28 5.78 -8.52
C LEU A 63 13.37 4.83 -7.33
N GLU A 64 12.42 3.91 -7.25
CA GLU A 64 12.20 3.03 -6.11
C GLU A 64 11.88 1.61 -6.56
N ALA A 65 11.88 0.68 -5.61
CA ALA A 65 11.46 -0.68 -5.86
C ALA A 65 10.79 -1.30 -4.64
N CYS A 66 9.51 -1.66 -4.76
CA CYS A 66 8.81 -2.53 -3.80
C CYS A 66 8.71 -3.99 -4.28
N GLY A 67 9.54 -4.37 -5.26
CA GLY A 67 9.66 -5.69 -5.86
C GLY A 67 10.82 -5.75 -6.87
N ALA A 68 11.17 -6.96 -7.33
CA ALA A 68 12.27 -7.16 -8.26
C ALA A 68 11.84 -7.06 -9.73
N GLY A 69 11.70 -5.83 -10.23
CA GLY A 69 11.54 -5.52 -11.65
C GLY A 69 10.10 -5.34 -12.12
N GLY A 70 9.84 -5.77 -13.35
CA GLY A 70 8.61 -5.46 -14.09
C GLY A 70 8.73 -4.13 -14.83
N ARG A 71 7.61 -3.40 -14.91
CA ARG A 71 7.56 -2.04 -15.47
C ARG A 71 7.54 -1.04 -14.32
N GLU A 72 8.34 0.02 -14.41
CA GLU A 72 8.33 1.14 -13.46
C GLU A 72 7.00 1.86 -13.51
N LEU A 73 6.22 1.74 -12.43
CA LEU A 73 4.93 2.38 -12.29
C LEU A 73 5.16 3.81 -11.81
N LEU A 74 4.70 4.81 -12.56
CA LEU A 74 4.55 6.17 -12.04
C LEU A 74 3.35 6.19 -11.09
N PHE A 75 3.64 6.24 -9.78
CA PHE A 75 2.63 6.15 -8.73
C PHE A 75 2.50 7.44 -7.92
N GLN A 76 3.41 8.41 -8.04
CA GLN A 76 3.19 9.75 -7.47
C GLN A 76 3.67 10.86 -8.42
N VAL A 77 2.92 11.96 -8.43
CA VAL A 77 3.26 13.21 -9.11
C VAL A 77 2.87 14.37 -8.19
N GLY A 78 3.73 15.37 -8.03
CA GLY A 78 3.45 16.58 -7.26
C GLY A 78 4.58 17.01 -6.31
N PRO A 79 4.36 18.02 -5.43
CA PRO A 79 3.08 18.67 -5.19
C PRO A 79 2.82 19.77 -6.22
N ASN A 80 1.58 19.89 -6.65
CA ASN A 80 1.15 20.86 -7.65
C ASN A 80 1.93 20.72 -8.98
N ASN A 81 1.42 21.37 -10.02
CA ASN A 81 2.10 21.52 -11.29
C ASN A 81 2.14 20.29 -12.26
N PRO A 82 1.31 20.28 -13.32
CA PRO A 82 1.18 19.16 -14.24
C PRO A 82 2.37 18.97 -15.18
N TRP A 83 3.30 19.93 -15.32
CA TRP A 83 4.22 19.96 -16.47
C TRP A 83 5.15 18.74 -16.55
N LEU A 84 5.63 18.18 -15.43
CA LEU A 84 6.46 16.98 -15.47
C LEU A 84 5.70 15.82 -16.11
N LEU A 85 4.45 15.63 -15.71
CA LEU A 85 3.57 14.62 -16.27
C LEU A 85 3.17 14.94 -17.71
N GLU A 86 3.05 16.22 -18.08
CA GLU A 86 2.86 16.62 -19.48
C GLU A 86 4.02 16.19 -20.35
N VAL A 87 5.26 16.45 -19.91
CA VAL A 87 6.47 16.05 -20.63
C VAL A 87 6.56 14.53 -20.66
N TYR A 88 6.40 13.86 -19.53
CA TYR A 88 6.36 12.39 -19.44
C TYR A 88 5.40 11.80 -20.48
N SER A 89 4.17 12.32 -20.56
CA SER A 89 3.16 11.84 -21.50
C SER A 89 3.51 12.03 -22.98
N GLN A 90 4.42 12.94 -23.30
CA GLN A 90 4.81 13.28 -24.67
C GLN A 90 6.05 12.55 -25.14
N VAL A 91 7.02 12.32 -24.25
CA VAL A 91 8.37 11.86 -24.65
C VAL A 91 8.68 10.43 -24.26
N VAL A 92 7.98 9.87 -23.25
CA VAL A 92 8.35 8.56 -22.72
C VAL A 92 7.86 7.44 -23.65
N PRO A 93 8.76 6.56 -24.13
CA PRO A 93 8.42 5.57 -25.14
C PRO A 93 7.54 4.44 -24.61
N TYR A 94 7.67 4.10 -23.32
CA TYR A 94 6.93 3.00 -22.72
C TYR A 94 6.21 3.41 -21.43
N PRO A 95 5.11 4.15 -21.51
CA PRO A 95 4.45 4.65 -20.30
C PRO A 95 3.88 3.52 -19.44
N TYR A 96 3.97 3.70 -18.12
CA TYR A 96 3.20 2.91 -17.15
C TYR A 96 2.89 3.80 -15.95
N ALA A 97 1.66 4.27 -15.87
CA ALA A 97 1.27 5.33 -14.95
C ALA A 97 -0.22 5.24 -14.66
N SER A 98 -0.63 5.49 -13.42
CA SER A 98 -2.05 5.48 -13.08
C SER A 98 -2.35 6.36 -11.89
N THR A 99 -3.34 7.25 -12.03
CA THR A 99 -3.88 7.98 -10.88
C THR A 99 -4.53 7.04 -9.85
N LEU A 100 -5.01 5.85 -10.25
CA LEU A 100 -5.47 4.86 -9.28
C LEU A 100 -4.34 4.44 -8.33
N ALA A 101 -3.14 4.20 -8.86
CA ALA A 101 -1.98 3.85 -8.04
C ALA A 101 -1.61 5.01 -7.10
N GLN A 102 -1.67 6.25 -7.59
CA GLN A 102 -1.44 7.44 -6.76
C GLN A 102 -2.45 7.57 -5.63
N GLU A 103 -3.74 7.40 -5.89
CA GLU A 103 -4.77 7.47 -4.83
C GLU A 103 -4.61 6.35 -3.81
N ILE A 104 -4.32 5.13 -4.25
CA ILE A 104 -4.08 3.99 -3.35
C ILE A 104 -2.88 4.28 -2.45
N PHE A 105 -1.75 4.74 -3.00
CA PHE A 105 -0.57 5.04 -2.21
C PHE A 105 -0.82 6.20 -1.23
N GLN A 106 -1.41 7.30 -1.71
CA GLN A 106 -1.75 8.47 -0.89
C GLN A 106 -2.80 8.19 0.19
N SER A 107 -3.61 7.14 0.04
CA SER A 107 -4.60 6.74 1.05
C SER A 107 -3.98 6.16 2.32
N GLY A 108 -2.69 5.76 2.28
CA GLY A 108 -2.00 5.11 3.40
C GLY A 108 -2.39 3.64 3.61
N VAL A 109 -3.22 3.06 2.74
CA VAL A 109 -3.56 1.62 2.78
C VAL A 109 -2.32 0.75 2.55
N ILE A 110 -1.36 1.25 1.77
CA ILE A 110 -0.06 0.62 1.58
C ILE A 110 0.94 1.31 2.51
N PRO A 111 1.53 0.59 3.48
CA PRO A 111 2.44 1.16 4.47
C PRO A 111 3.84 1.36 3.86
N GLY A 112 3.96 2.34 2.96
CA GLY A 112 5.21 2.71 2.31
C GLY A 112 5.41 4.22 2.32
N ASP A 113 6.67 4.64 2.28
CA ASP A 113 7.11 6.02 2.20
C ASP A 113 8.42 6.02 1.39
N THR A 114 8.78 7.16 0.80
CA THR A 114 9.95 7.26 -0.08
C THR A 114 10.59 8.64 0.06
N ASP A 115 11.78 8.82 -0.49
CA ASP A 115 12.43 10.13 -0.57
C ASP A 115 11.55 11.19 -1.27
N PHE A 116 10.61 10.78 -2.12
CA PHE A 116 9.63 11.68 -2.73
C PHE A 116 8.87 12.52 -1.70
N ARG A 117 8.46 11.92 -0.58
CA ARG A 117 7.76 12.67 0.47
C ARG A 117 8.63 13.77 1.02
N VAL A 118 9.92 13.51 1.23
CA VAL A 118 10.83 14.50 1.79
C VAL A 118 10.98 15.71 0.88
N PHE A 119 11.17 15.48 -0.41
CA PHE A 119 11.25 16.55 -1.41
C PHE A 119 9.93 17.33 -1.53
N ARG A 120 8.79 16.64 -1.43
CA ARG A 120 7.45 17.24 -1.47
C ARG A 120 7.15 18.09 -0.23
N ASP A 121 7.25 17.50 0.96
CA ASP A 121 6.72 18.08 2.20
C ASP A 121 7.68 19.09 2.83
N PHE A 122 8.99 18.86 2.74
CA PHE A 122 10.01 19.75 3.33
C PHE A 122 10.69 20.65 2.30
N GLY A 123 10.67 20.27 1.02
CA GLY A 123 11.26 21.03 -0.07
C GLY A 123 10.29 21.88 -0.87
N ASP A 124 8.99 21.55 -0.84
CA ASP A 124 7.97 22.09 -1.78
C ASP A 124 8.41 21.99 -3.25
N ILE A 125 9.08 20.88 -3.60
CA ILE A 125 9.59 20.62 -4.95
C ILE A 125 8.65 19.63 -5.63
N SER A 126 8.21 19.93 -6.85
CA SER A 126 7.40 19.00 -7.65
C SER A 126 8.24 17.94 -8.32
N GLY A 127 7.81 16.68 -8.26
CA GLY A 127 8.52 15.56 -8.85
C GLY A 127 7.61 14.45 -9.34
N VAL A 128 8.25 13.37 -9.79
CA VAL A 128 7.63 12.11 -10.20
C VAL A 128 8.29 10.96 -9.43
N ASP A 129 7.49 10.03 -8.93
CA ASP A 129 7.95 8.85 -8.20
C ASP A 129 7.61 7.57 -8.97
N PHE A 130 8.64 6.78 -9.26
CA PHE A 130 8.53 5.53 -10.01
C PHE A 130 8.93 4.36 -9.15
N ALA A 131 8.13 3.29 -9.13
CA ALA A 131 8.47 2.07 -8.42
C ALA A 131 8.37 0.83 -9.30
N TRP A 132 9.34 -0.07 -9.17
CA TRP A 132 9.13 -1.48 -9.52
C TRP A 132 8.25 -2.15 -8.48
N SER A 133 7.29 -2.97 -8.92
CA SER A 133 6.33 -3.65 -8.05
C SER A 133 6.12 -5.12 -8.39
N SER A 134 6.73 -5.61 -9.47
CA SER A 134 6.64 -7.04 -9.81
C SER A 134 7.54 -7.87 -8.89
N ASN A 135 7.12 -9.10 -8.58
CA ASN A 135 7.84 -9.98 -7.65
C ASN A 135 8.11 -9.32 -6.28
N GLY A 136 7.08 -8.74 -5.65
CA GLY A 136 7.17 -8.14 -4.31
C GLY A 136 7.56 -9.12 -3.19
N TYR A 137 7.58 -10.43 -3.46
CA TYR A 137 7.92 -11.47 -2.47
C TYR A 137 9.36 -11.36 -1.97
N VAL A 138 10.28 -10.88 -2.81
CA VAL A 138 11.71 -10.78 -2.46
C VAL A 138 12.09 -9.47 -1.77
N TYR A 139 11.24 -8.44 -1.83
CA TYR A 139 11.49 -7.13 -1.25
C TYR A 139 11.79 -7.18 0.26
N HIS A 140 12.83 -6.49 0.74
CA HIS A 140 13.33 -6.54 2.13
C HIS A 140 13.62 -7.97 2.61
N THR A 141 14.14 -8.83 1.73
CA THR A 141 14.58 -10.19 2.08
C THR A 141 15.96 -10.47 1.51
N LYS A 142 16.61 -11.51 2.03
CA LYS A 142 17.87 -12.02 1.47
C LYS A 142 17.77 -12.46 0.00
N TYR A 143 16.55 -12.65 -0.51
CA TYR A 143 16.31 -13.06 -1.89
C TYR A 143 16.31 -11.88 -2.86
N ASP A 144 16.36 -10.63 -2.40
CA ASP A 144 16.57 -9.48 -3.28
C ASP A 144 18.02 -9.44 -3.81
N THR A 145 18.28 -10.33 -4.76
CA THR A 145 19.55 -10.51 -5.45
C THR A 145 19.45 -10.06 -6.91
N VAL A 146 20.61 -9.84 -7.55
CA VAL A 146 20.68 -9.40 -8.95
C VAL A 146 19.95 -10.37 -9.89
N ASP A 147 20.00 -11.67 -9.61
CA ASP A 147 19.35 -12.71 -10.44
C ASP A 147 17.82 -12.62 -10.46
N GLN A 148 17.22 -11.95 -9.47
CA GLN A 148 15.77 -11.72 -9.45
C GLN A 148 15.33 -10.58 -10.37
N ILE A 149 16.26 -9.75 -10.85
CA ILE A 149 15.96 -8.55 -11.63
C ILE A 149 16.01 -8.89 -13.13
N PRO A 150 14.89 -8.82 -13.86
CA PRO A 150 14.90 -9.00 -15.30
C PRO A 150 15.71 -7.87 -15.97
N LEU A 151 16.68 -8.21 -16.82
CA LEU A 151 17.49 -7.22 -17.54
C LEU A 151 16.64 -6.24 -18.37
N GLY A 152 15.51 -6.72 -18.90
CA GLY A 152 14.56 -5.88 -19.64
C GLY A 152 13.94 -4.77 -18.79
N SER A 153 13.81 -4.96 -17.47
CA SER A 153 13.34 -3.92 -16.55
C SER A 153 14.34 -2.78 -16.44
N LEU A 154 15.63 -3.09 -16.24
CA LEU A 154 16.70 -2.09 -16.21
C LEU A 154 16.76 -1.28 -17.51
N GLN A 155 16.76 -1.96 -18.66
CA GLN A 155 16.82 -1.30 -19.96
C GLN A 155 15.61 -0.38 -20.18
N ARG A 156 14.40 -0.87 -19.89
CA ARG A 156 13.16 -0.10 -20.06
C ARG A 156 13.15 1.14 -19.18
N THR A 157 13.48 0.99 -17.89
CA THR A 157 13.52 2.14 -16.97
C THR A 157 14.59 3.13 -17.41
N GLY A 158 15.77 2.67 -17.81
CA GLY A 158 16.80 3.53 -18.40
C GLY A 158 16.33 4.31 -19.64
N ASP A 159 15.68 3.63 -20.60
CA ASP A 159 15.15 4.26 -21.82
C ASP A 159 14.10 5.34 -21.48
N ASN A 160 13.19 5.03 -20.57
CA ASN A 160 12.13 5.94 -20.15
C ASN A 160 12.66 7.16 -19.41
N ILE A 161 13.56 6.97 -18.44
CA ILE A 161 14.13 8.08 -17.67
C ILE A 161 15.07 8.93 -18.53
N LEU A 162 15.82 8.33 -19.47
CA LEU A 162 16.62 9.08 -20.44
C LEU A 162 15.75 9.95 -21.35
N ALA A 163 14.63 9.40 -21.85
CA ALA A 163 13.69 10.14 -22.68
C ALA A 163 13.05 11.30 -21.90
N LEU A 164 12.63 11.05 -20.66
CA LEU A 164 12.12 12.08 -19.76
C LEU A 164 13.16 13.17 -19.53
N LEU A 165 14.39 12.82 -19.14
CA LEU A 165 15.49 13.76 -18.91
C LEU A 165 15.75 14.66 -20.14
N ARG A 166 15.76 14.08 -21.35
CA ARG A 166 15.90 14.86 -22.59
C ARG A 166 14.72 15.80 -22.81
N GLY A 167 13.49 15.32 -22.61
CA GLY A 167 12.29 16.14 -22.72
C GLY A 167 12.27 17.31 -21.73
N LEU A 168 12.68 17.08 -20.48
CA LEU A 168 12.80 18.13 -19.46
C LEU A 168 13.88 19.15 -19.85
N ASN A 169 14.98 18.70 -20.44
CA ASN A 169 16.07 19.57 -20.90
C ASN A 169 15.65 20.48 -22.08
N GLU A 170 14.63 20.10 -22.86
CA GLU A 170 14.14 20.86 -24.01
C GLU A 170 13.06 21.90 -23.67
N ILE A 171 12.61 21.98 -22.41
CA ILE A 171 11.60 22.95 -22.00
C ILE A 171 12.12 24.38 -22.14
N THR A 172 11.42 25.19 -22.92
CA THR A 172 11.74 26.61 -23.14
C THR A 172 10.83 27.56 -22.34
N ASP A 173 9.59 27.16 -22.03
CA ASP A 173 8.64 28.00 -21.30
C ASP A 173 8.82 27.84 -19.79
N GLN A 174 9.72 28.63 -19.22
CA GLN A 174 10.03 28.63 -17.79
C GLN A 174 8.83 28.96 -16.89
N ARG A 175 7.79 29.62 -17.43
CA ARG A 175 6.55 29.89 -16.68
C ARG A 175 5.86 28.61 -16.23
N LYS A 176 5.98 27.52 -16.99
CA LYS A 176 5.47 26.21 -16.58
C LYS A 176 6.16 25.71 -15.32
N ILE A 177 7.46 25.95 -15.18
CA ILE A 177 8.27 25.50 -14.05
C ILE A 177 7.91 26.28 -12.78
N THR A 178 7.59 27.57 -12.91
CA THR A 178 7.24 28.46 -11.79
C THR A 178 5.73 28.55 -11.50
N ASP A 179 4.89 27.84 -12.28
CA ASP A 179 3.43 27.86 -12.09
C ASP A 179 3.06 27.09 -10.81
N THR A 180 2.57 27.81 -9.81
CA THR A 180 2.11 27.25 -8.54
C THR A 180 0.63 26.92 -8.54
N SER A 181 -0.08 27.08 -9.67
CA SER A 181 -1.50 26.78 -9.74
C SER A 181 -1.77 25.28 -9.52
N THR A 182 -2.75 25.02 -8.66
CA THR A 182 -3.25 23.68 -8.33
C THR A 182 -3.99 23.11 -9.54
N ASN A 183 -3.25 22.40 -10.39
CA ASN A 183 -3.77 21.77 -11.60
C ASN A 183 -3.60 20.25 -11.49
N ASP A 184 -4.36 19.63 -10.59
CA ASP A 184 -4.40 18.16 -10.50
C ASP A 184 -4.73 17.57 -11.87
N LEU A 185 -4.03 16.50 -12.23
CA LEU A 185 -4.28 15.73 -13.44
C LEU A 185 -4.92 14.40 -13.09
N ILE A 186 -5.87 14.00 -13.93
CA ILE A 186 -6.20 12.59 -14.08
C ILE A 186 -5.32 12.07 -15.21
N PHE A 187 -4.65 10.96 -14.95
CA PHE A 187 -3.76 10.31 -15.90
C PHE A 187 -3.77 8.80 -15.76
N PHE A 188 -3.65 8.12 -16.88
CA PHE A 188 -3.41 6.68 -16.92
C PHE A 188 -2.84 6.30 -18.28
N ASP A 189 -2.10 5.21 -18.36
CA ASP A 189 -1.74 4.61 -19.64
C ASP A 189 -2.85 3.69 -20.17
N MET A 190 -3.05 3.69 -21.48
CA MET A 190 -3.90 2.72 -22.17
C MET A 190 -3.05 1.49 -22.54
N LEU A 191 -3.14 0.42 -21.75
CA LEU A 191 -2.43 -0.86 -21.95
C LEU A 191 -0.89 -0.72 -22.13
N GLY A 192 -0.29 0.31 -21.55
CA GLY A 192 1.13 0.65 -21.69
C GLY A 192 1.53 1.21 -23.06
N ALA A 193 0.56 1.53 -23.94
CA ALA A 193 0.82 1.99 -25.29
C ALA A 193 0.97 3.51 -25.39
N PHE A 194 0.11 4.27 -24.71
CA PHE A 194 0.16 5.74 -24.68
C PHE A 194 -0.53 6.28 -23.43
N MET A 195 -0.18 7.51 -23.05
CA MET A 195 -0.77 8.21 -21.91
C MET A 195 -2.08 8.92 -22.29
N VAL A 196 -3.10 8.77 -21.46
CA VAL A 196 -4.30 9.61 -21.45
C VAL A 196 -4.21 10.53 -20.24
N ARG A 197 -4.42 11.84 -20.44
CA ARG A 197 -4.43 12.82 -19.34
C ARG A 197 -5.38 13.98 -19.60
N TRP A 198 -5.93 14.55 -18.53
CA TRP A 198 -6.65 15.82 -18.57
C TRP A 198 -6.64 16.49 -17.18
N ARG A 199 -6.97 17.79 -17.16
CA ARG A 199 -7.05 18.57 -15.91
C ARG A 199 -8.28 18.20 -15.10
N ALA A 200 -8.14 18.13 -13.78
CA ALA A 200 -9.20 17.73 -12.85
C ALA A 200 -10.47 18.60 -12.99
N ASN A 201 -10.34 19.89 -13.31
CA ASN A 201 -11.48 20.78 -13.56
C ASN A 201 -12.34 20.37 -14.77
N LEU A 202 -11.77 19.70 -15.78
CA LEU A 202 -12.51 19.17 -16.93
C LEU A 202 -13.28 17.90 -16.61
N THR A 203 -12.97 17.24 -15.50
CA THR A 203 -13.64 15.99 -15.07
C THR A 203 -15.14 16.18 -14.90
N ALA A 204 -15.57 17.35 -14.40
CA ALA A 204 -16.97 17.70 -14.28
C ALA A 204 -17.68 17.66 -15.64
N VAL A 205 -17.14 18.37 -16.62
CA VAL A 205 -17.69 18.46 -17.97
C VAL A 205 -17.72 17.08 -18.63
N ILE A 206 -16.61 16.34 -18.56
CA ILE A 206 -16.48 14.99 -19.14
C ILE A 206 -17.51 14.04 -18.51
N SER A 207 -17.65 14.05 -17.18
CA SER A 207 -18.57 13.17 -16.46
C SER A 207 -20.03 13.50 -16.78
N ILE A 208 -20.39 14.78 -16.85
CA ILE A 208 -21.74 15.23 -17.23
C ILE A 208 -22.06 14.83 -18.67
N LEU A 209 -21.13 15.01 -19.61
CA LEU A 209 -21.33 14.60 -21.01
C LEU A 209 -21.49 13.09 -21.14
N ALA A 210 -20.69 12.30 -20.42
CA ALA A 210 -20.83 10.84 -20.38
C ALA A 210 -22.17 10.40 -19.77
N ALA A 211 -22.62 11.04 -18.69
CA ALA A 211 -23.92 10.79 -18.08
C ALA A 211 -25.08 11.17 -19.02
N ALA A 212 -24.97 12.29 -19.75
CA ALA A 212 -25.95 12.69 -20.75
C ALA A 212 -26.02 11.71 -21.93
N LEU A 213 -24.86 11.24 -22.42
CA LEU A 213 -24.77 10.21 -23.46
C LEU A 213 -25.42 8.90 -23.01
N SER A 214 -25.14 8.48 -21.78
CA SER A 214 -25.73 7.32 -21.11
C SER A 214 -27.26 7.44 -21.03
N ALA A 215 -27.76 8.56 -20.51
CA ALA A 215 -29.19 8.83 -20.41
C ALA A 215 -29.88 8.85 -21.80
N PHE A 216 -29.22 9.42 -22.80
CA PHE A 216 -29.69 9.41 -24.18
C PHE A 216 -29.78 7.99 -24.76
N ALA A 217 -28.77 7.14 -24.51
CA ALA A 217 -28.76 5.74 -24.94
C ALA A 217 -29.93 4.96 -24.32
N VAL A 218 -30.13 5.06 -23.00
CA VAL A 218 -31.24 4.42 -22.27
C VAL A 218 -32.60 4.93 -22.77
N HIS A 219 -32.75 6.24 -23.00
CA HIS A 219 -33.99 6.80 -23.54
C HIS A 219 -34.31 6.27 -24.94
N ARG A 220 -33.29 6.13 -25.80
CA ARG A 220 -33.44 5.55 -27.14
C ARG A 220 -33.85 4.08 -27.07
N ASN A 221 -33.25 3.31 -26.15
CA ASN A 221 -33.61 1.91 -25.90
C ASN A 221 -35.06 1.76 -25.47
N MET A 222 -35.50 2.58 -24.51
CA MET A 222 -36.88 2.59 -24.05
C MET A 222 -37.86 2.94 -25.18
N ARG A 223 -37.51 3.87 -26.09
CA ARG A 223 -38.31 4.15 -27.28
C ARG A 223 -38.34 2.99 -28.28
N ALA A 224 -37.21 2.31 -28.48
CA ALA A 224 -37.13 1.16 -29.36
C ALA A 224 -37.94 -0.04 -28.83
N ALA A 225 -37.98 -0.25 -27.51
CA ALA A 225 -38.76 -1.31 -26.87
C ALA A 225 -40.27 -1.21 -27.15
N LYS A 226 -40.80 0.01 -27.40
CA LYS A 226 -42.19 0.20 -27.87
C LYS A 226 -42.47 -0.55 -29.18
N ARG A 227 -41.49 -0.60 -30.09
CA ARG A 227 -41.62 -1.34 -31.36
C ARG A 227 -41.66 -2.86 -31.17
N LEU A 228 -41.17 -3.34 -30.03
CA LEU A 228 -41.15 -4.75 -29.64
C LEU A 228 -42.33 -5.11 -28.71
N GLY A 229 -43.33 -4.23 -28.58
CA GLY A 229 -44.56 -4.49 -27.83
C GLY A 229 -44.49 -4.19 -26.32
N THR A 230 -43.44 -3.50 -25.84
CA THR A 230 -43.32 -3.13 -24.41
C THR A 230 -43.55 -1.64 -24.18
N ASN A 231 -44.49 -1.28 -23.31
CA ASN A 231 -44.77 0.11 -22.94
C ASN A 231 -43.66 0.71 -22.08
N LYS A 232 -43.49 2.04 -22.12
CA LYS A 232 -42.44 2.76 -21.37
C LYS A 232 -42.52 2.54 -19.86
N THR A 233 -43.72 2.56 -19.30
CA THR A 233 -43.96 2.33 -17.86
C THR A 233 -43.54 0.93 -17.44
N THR A 234 -43.88 -0.08 -18.24
CA THR A 234 -43.44 -1.47 -18.04
C THR A 234 -41.93 -1.61 -18.15
N TYR A 235 -41.31 -0.96 -19.13
CA TYR A 235 -39.85 -0.96 -19.30
C TYR A 235 -39.15 -0.35 -18.09
N TYR A 236 -39.60 0.83 -17.64
CA TYR A 236 -39.05 1.52 -16.47
C TYR A 236 -39.22 0.69 -15.20
N ALA A 237 -40.42 0.15 -14.94
CA ALA A 237 -40.66 -0.71 -13.79
C ALA A 237 -39.78 -1.98 -13.81
N ALA A 238 -39.58 -2.58 -14.98
CA ALA A 238 -38.69 -3.72 -15.14
C ALA A 238 -37.21 -3.34 -14.92
N MET A 239 -36.80 -2.15 -15.36
CA MET A 239 -35.45 -1.61 -15.15
C MET A 239 -35.17 -1.35 -13.68
N MET A 240 -36.10 -0.74 -12.93
CA MET A 240 -35.96 -0.55 -11.48
C MET A 240 -35.87 -1.89 -10.73
N LYS A 241 -36.64 -2.90 -11.15
CA LYS A 241 -36.49 -4.26 -10.62
C LYS A 241 -35.14 -4.87 -10.97
N ALA A 242 -34.65 -4.67 -12.20
CA ALA A 242 -33.35 -5.17 -12.63
C ALA A 242 -32.20 -4.52 -11.83
N ILE A 243 -32.28 -3.22 -11.54
CA ILE A 243 -31.34 -2.52 -10.64
C ILE A 243 -31.34 -3.19 -9.26
N GLY A 244 -32.51 -3.37 -8.63
CA GLY A 244 -32.60 -4.01 -7.32
C GLY A 244 -32.04 -5.43 -7.29
N VAL A 245 -32.30 -6.20 -8.35
CA VAL A 245 -31.75 -7.55 -8.55
C VAL A 245 -30.22 -7.54 -8.68
N GLN A 246 -29.66 -6.58 -9.40
CA GLN A 246 -28.22 -6.44 -9.59
C GLN A 246 -27.52 -6.05 -8.29
N CYS A 247 -28.04 -5.04 -7.58
CA CYS A 247 -27.52 -4.65 -6.27
C CYS A 247 -27.57 -5.81 -5.26
N PHE A 248 -28.69 -6.53 -5.21
CA PHE A 248 -28.80 -7.72 -4.36
C PHE A 248 -27.81 -8.83 -4.78
N GLY A 249 -27.60 -8.99 -6.09
CA GLY A 249 -26.61 -9.92 -6.63
C GLY A 249 -25.18 -9.59 -6.20
N TRP A 250 -24.80 -8.31 -6.21
CA TRP A 250 -23.49 -7.85 -5.72
C TRP A 250 -23.33 -8.08 -4.21
N VAL A 251 -24.35 -7.77 -3.41
CA VAL A 251 -24.33 -8.04 -1.95
C VAL A 251 -24.19 -9.54 -1.67
N LEU A 252 -24.92 -10.38 -2.40
CA LEU A 252 -24.82 -11.83 -2.24
C LEU A 252 -23.45 -12.36 -2.68
N ALA A 253 -22.89 -11.86 -3.79
CA ALA A 253 -21.55 -12.23 -4.23
C ALA A 253 -20.50 -11.88 -3.16
N PHE A 254 -20.57 -10.67 -2.61
CA PHE A 254 -19.69 -10.23 -1.54
C PHE A 254 -19.83 -11.11 -0.28
N ALA A 255 -21.06 -11.42 0.13
CA ALA A 255 -21.32 -12.30 1.27
C ALA A 255 -20.79 -13.72 1.05
N CYS A 256 -20.91 -14.27 -0.17
CA CYS A 256 -20.33 -15.56 -0.53
C CYS A 256 -18.80 -15.55 -0.47
N CYS A 257 -18.15 -14.54 -1.06
CA CYS A 257 -16.69 -14.38 -1.00
C CYS A 257 -16.21 -14.28 0.46
N LEU A 258 -16.91 -13.48 1.28
CA LEU A 258 -16.60 -13.33 2.70
C LEU A 258 -16.78 -14.64 3.47
N THR A 259 -17.85 -15.39 3.19
CA THR A 259 -18.09 -16.70 3.82
C THR A 259 -16.97 -17.69 3.49
N ILE A 260 -16.51 -17.72 2.23
CA ILE A 260 -15.37 -18.56 1.82
C ILE A 260 -14.10 -18.12 2.54
N ALA A 261 -13.78 -16.83 2.55
CA ALA A 261 -12.62 -16.28 3.24
C ALA A 261 -12.59 -16.66 4.72
N LEU A 262 -13.71 -16.43 5.43
CA LEU A 262 -13.83 -16.79 6.85
C LEU A 262 -13.74 -18.31 7.08
N SER A 263 -14.31 -19.11 6.18
CA SER A 263 -14.20 -20.57 6.27
C SER A 263 -12.76 -21.04 6.12
N LEU A 264 -12.00 -20.47 5.17
CA LEU A 264 -10.57 -20.77 5.00
C LEU A 264 -9.77 -20.34 6.24
N THR A 265 -10.11 -19.19 6.85
CA THR A 265 -9.49 -18.75 8.10
C THR A 265 -9.71 -19.75 9.24
N VAL A 266 -10.96 -20.15 9.48
CA VAL A 266 -11.31 -21.09 10.56
C VAL A 266 -10.69 -22.47 10.35
N LEU A 267 -10.54 -22.91 9.09
CA LEU A 267 -9.94 -24.19 8.74
C LEU A 267 -8.41 -24.18 8.70
N GLY A 268 -7.75 -23.05 9.04
CA GLY A 268 -6.29 -22.93 9.01
C GLY A 268 -5.69 -22.99 7.60
N ARG A 269 -6.46 -22.59 6.58
CA ARG A 269 -6.05 -22.55 5.16
C ARG A 269 -5.89 -21.11 4.63
N THR A 270 -5.58 -20.21 5.55
CA THR A 270 -5.35 -18.78 5.29
C THR A 270 -4.15 -18.55 4.37
N MET A 271 -4.28 -17.57 3.47
CA MET A 271 -3.32 -17.14 2.47
C MET A 271 -2.97 -18.19 1.41
N SER A 272 -3.83 -19.19 1.18
CA SER A 272 -3.57 -20.26 0.19
C SER A 272 -3.33 -19.77 -1.26
N TRP A 273 -3.71 -18.52 -1.56
CA TRP A 273 -3.44 -17.82 -2.80
C TRP A 273 -2.07 -17.12 -2.86
N TYR A 274 -1.32 -17.03 -1.76
CA TYR A 274 -0.06 -16.26 -1.65
C TYR A 274 1.00 -16.80 -2.61
N ALA A 275 1.41 -18.06 -2.50
CA ALA A 275 2.28 -18.69 -3.50
C ALA A 275 1.59 -18.98 -4.83
N ARG A 276 0.25 -19.01 -4.88
CA ARG A 276 -0.52 -19.48 -6.05
C ARG A 276 -1.73 -18.58 -6.34
N PRO A 277 -1.53 -17.40 -6.94
CA PRO A 277 -2.59 -16.43 -7.22
C PRO A 277 -3.73 -16.95 -8.11
N ILE A 278 -3.50 -18.02 -8.89
CA ILE A 278 -4.48 -18.54 -9.85
C ILE A 278 -5.79 -19.03 -9.20
N TRP A 279 -5.76 -19.41 -7.93
CA TRP A 279 -6.91 -19.92 -7.20
C TRP A 279 -7.99 -18.86 -6.93
N ILE A 280 -7.63 -17.59 -7.10
CA ILE A 280 -8.48 -16.43 -6.81
C ILE A 280 -9.62 -16.29 -7.84
N TYR A 281 -9.51 -16.88 -9.03
CA TYR A 281 -10.30 -16.45 -10.20
C TYR A 281 -11.73 -17.05 -10.38
N PHE A 282 -12.42 -17.54 -9.34
CA PHE A 282 -13.68 -18.27 -9.57
C PHE A 282 -14.84 -17.97 -8.60
N LEU A 283 -15.83 -17.15 -9.00
CA LEU A 283 -17.19 -17.02 -8.41
C LEU A 283 -18.14 -16.25 -9.39
N TYR A 284 -19.46 -16.15 -9.18
CA TYR A 284 -20.56 -17.01 -9.67
C TYR A 284 -21.54 -16.20 -10.55
N VAL A 285 -22.39 -16.87 -11.34
CA VAL A 285 -23.61 -16.28 -11.96
C VAL A 285 -24.85 -17.11 -11.59
N ARG A 286 -25.92 -16.46 -11.13
CA ARG A 286 -27.21 -17.09 -10.77
C ARG A 286 -28.25 -16.91 -11.89
N GLN A 287 -29.19 -17.87 -12.00
CA GLN A 287 -30.36 -17.74 -12.89
C GLN A 287 -31.34 -16.66 -12.45
N LEU A 288 -31.80 -15.87 -13.42
CA LEU A 288 -32.93 -14.96 -13.27
C LEU A 288 -34.18 -15.59 -13.87
N LYS A 289 -35.25 -15.66 -13.07
CA LYS A 289 -36.56 -16.14 -13.52
C LYS A 289 -37.19 -15.15 -14.51
N LYS A 290 -37.80 -15.72 -15.56
CA LYS A 290 -38.43 -15.00 -16.69
C LYS A 290 -39.69 -14.25 -16.21
N SER A 291 -39.75 -12.93 -16.42
CA SER A 291 -40.99 -12.13 -16.27
C SER A 291 -41.32 -11.29 -17.51
N ILE A 292 -40.43 -11.21 -18.51
CA ILE A 292 -40.67 -10.50 -19.78
C ILE A 292 -40.73 -11.52 -20.91
N PRO A 293 -41.73 -11.44 -21.82
CA PRO A 293 -41.92 -12.42 -22.89
C PRO A 293 -40.83 -12.36 -23.98
N ASN A 294 -40.18 -11.21 -24.21
CA ASN A 294 -39.07 -11.07 -25.16
C ASN A 294 -37.71 -11.03 -24.46
N ILE A 295 -36.88 -12.03 -24.74
CA ILE A 295 -35.55 -12.22 -24.15
C ILE A 295 -34.57 -11.08 -24.46
N TRP A 296 -34.68 -10.46 -25.64
CA TRP A 296 -33.82 -9.35 -26.05
C TRP A 296 -34.22 -8.03 -25.41
N THR A 297 -35.52 -7.83 -25.15
CA THR A 297 -35.99 -6.70 -24.34
C THR A 297 -35.54 -6.87 -22.89
N LEU A 298 -35.62 -8.09 -22.35
CA LEU A 298 -35.09 -8.40 -21.02
C LEU A 298 -33.58 -8.14 -20.93
N PHE A 299 -32.80 -8.60 -21.91
CA PHE A 299 -31.38 -8.30 -22.02
C PHE A 299 -31.12 -6.78 -21.99
N GLN A 300 -31.85 -6.01 -22.81
CA GLN A 300 -31.68 -4.56 -22.88
C GLN A 300 -32.05 -3.85 -21.56
N VAL A 301 -33.09 -4.31 -20.87
CA VAL A 301 -33.49 -3.79 -19.55
C VAL A 301 -32.37 -3.99 -18.52
N TYR A 302 -31.76 -5.18 -18.49
CA TYR A 302 -30.64 -5.44 -17.57
C TYR A 302 -29.38 -4.67 -17.95
N TYR A 303 -29.10 -4.54 -19.25
CA TYR A 303 -28.00 -3.73 -19.75
C TYR A 303 -28.14 -2.26 -19.36
N ASP A 304 -29.34 -1.68 -19.54
CA ASP A 304 -29.64 -0.30 -19.18
C ASP A 304 -29.63 -0.08 -17.65
N ALA A 305 -30.03 -1.09 -16.88
CA ALA A 305 -29.91 -1.03 -15.41
C ALA A 305 -28.44 -0.94 -14.96
N ILE A 306 -27.55 -1.73 -15.56
CA ILE A 306 -26.10 -1.63 -15.27
C ILE A 306 -25.53 -0.31 -15.76
N GLN A 307 -25.91 0.13 -16.96
CA GLN A 307 -25.54 1.44 -17.49
C GLN A 307 -25.85 2.57 -16.48
N ILE A 308 -27.05 2.54 -15.87
CA ILE A 308 -27.45 3.52 -14.84
C ILE A 308 -26.60 3.38 -13.59
N LEU A 309 -26.37 2.16 -13.08
CA LEU A 309 -25.54 1.94 -11.90
C LEU A 309 -24.10 2.46 -12.08
N TRP A 310 -23.49 2.20 -13.24
CA TRP A 310 -22.17 2.73 -13.58
C TRP A 310 -22.17 4.25 -13.79
N THR A 311 -23.26 4.81 -14.32
CA THR A 311 -23.41 6.27 -14.43
C THR A 311 -23.53 6.92 -13.06
N LEU A 312 -24.26 6.31 -12.13
CA LEU A 312 -24.33 6.76 -10.74
C LEU A 312 -22.97 6.65 -10.06
N LEU A 313 -22.24 5.53 -10.26
CA LEU A 313 -20.88 5.38 -9.75
C LEU A 313 -19.95 6.48 -10.27
N LEU A 314 -19.99 6.77 -11.59
CA LEU A 314 -19.22 7.87 -12.19
C LEU A 314 -19.55 9.21 -11.52
N LEU A 315 -20.84 9.53 -11.36
CA LEU A 315 -21.27 10.76 -10.72
C LEU A 315 -20.84 10.82 -9.24
N VAL A 316 -20.93 9.72 -8.49
CA VAL A 316 -20.46 9.64 -7.10
C VAL A 316 -18.95 9.87 -7.03
N THR A 317 -18.16 9.17 -7.83
CA THR A 317 -16.70 9.34 -7.86
C THR A 317 -16.31 10.78 -8.19
N TYR A 318 -17.00 11.40 -9.15
CA TYR A 318 -16.83 12.82 -9.46
C TYR A 318 -17.18 13.72 -8.27
N THR A 319 -18.33 13.55 -7.63
CA THR A 319 -18.76 14.41 -6.50
C THR A 319 -17.85 14.29 -5.27
N LEU A 320 -17.22 13.11 -5.08
CA LEU A 320 -16.28 12.86 -4.00
C LEU A 320 -14.84 13.25 -4.35
N GLY A 321 -14.59 13.74 -5.57
CA GLY A 321 -13.23 14.09 -6.02
C GLY A 321 -12.32 12.88 -6.24
N ILE A 322 -12.88 11.67 -6.40
CA ILE A 322 -12.13 10.43 -6.64
C ILE A 322 -11.67 10.40 -8.11
N ARG A 323 -10.37 10.57 -8.34
CA ARG A 323 -9.73 10.69 -9.65
C ARG A 323 -9.71 9.37 -10.43
N SER A 324 -9.70 8.23 -9.74
CA SER A 324 -9.86 6.89 -10.33
C SER A 324 -11.25 6.63 -10.95
N GLY A 325 -12.19 7.58 -10.83
CA GLY A 325 -13.47 7.57 -11.54
C GLY A 325 -13.37 7.44 -13.08
N PHE A 326 -12.18 7.59 -13.67
CA PHE A 326 -11.95 7.30 -15.09
C PHE A 326 -12.29 5.85 -15.47
N ILE A 327 -12.19 4.89 -14.54
CA ILE A 327 -12.58 3.49 -14.79
C ILE A 327 -14.08 3.43 -15.07
N ALA A 328 -14.89 4.10 -14.22
CA ALA A 328 -16.32 4.20 -14.44
C ALA A 328 -16.66 4.97 -15.72
N LEU A 329 -15.91 6.03 -16.03
CA LEU A 329 -16.06 6.79 -17.27
C LEU A 329 -15.89 5.90 -18.50
N LEU A 330 -14.84 5.08 -18.56
CA LEU A 330 -14.60 4.14 -19.67
C LEU A 330 -15.79 3.19 -19.82
N TRP A 331 -16.23 2.55 -18.73
CA TRP A 331 -17.39 1.65 -18.78
C TRP A 331 -18.65 2.37 -19.27
N VAL A 332 -18.98 3.56 -18.75
CA VAL A 332 -20.18 4.34 -19.12
C VAL A 332 -20.17 4.75 -20.59
N VAL A 333 -19.04 5.27 -21.09
CA VAL A 333 -18.95 5.78 -22.47
C VAL A 333 -19.02 4.63 -23.47
N PHE A 334 -18.19 3.59 -23.29
CA PHE A 334 -18.14 2.48 -24.24
C PHE A 334 -19.45 1.68 -24.25
N SER A 335 -20.10 1.49 -23.11
CA SER A 335 -21.41 0.83 -23.04
C SER A 335 -22.53 1.65 -23.69
N ALA A 336 -22.54 2.97 -23.53
CA ALA A 336 -23.51 3.83 -24.21
C ALA A 336 -23.30 3.83 -25.73
N VAL A 337 -22.04 3.93 -26.19
CA VAL A 337 -21.68 3.85 -27.62
C VAL A 337 -22.05 2.49 -28.21
N GLN A 338 -21.74 1.40 -27.52
CA GLN A 338 -22.10 0.04 -27.91
C GLN A 338 -23.61 -0.11 -28.13
N SER A 339 -24.41 0.41 -27.18
CA SER A 339 -25.86 0.39 -27.26
C SER A 339 -26.38 1.20 -28.46
N LEU A 340 -25.88 2.42 -28.66
CA LEU A 340 -26.32 3.29 -29.76
C LEU A 340 -25.98 2.71 -31.14
N ILE A 341 -24.76 2.20 -31.33
CA ILE A 341 -24.33 1.58 -32.59
C ILE A 341 -25.12 0.28 -32.83
N SER A 342 -25.30 -0.54 -31.80
CA SER A 342 -26.08 -1.78 -31.91
C SER A 342 -27.51 -1.54 -32.37
N ASN A 343 -28.18 -0.54 -31.82
CA ASN A 343 -29.55 -0.21 -32.23
C ASN A 343 -29.63 0.37 -33.64
N ARG A 344 -28.55 0.98 -34.14
CA ARG A 344 -28.49 1.51 -35.50
C ARG A 344 -28.25 0.40 -36.53
N LEU A 345 -27.30 -0.49 -36.27
CA LEU A 345 -26.89 -1.56 -37.18
C LEU A 345 -27.79 -2.80 -37.12
N PHE A 346 -28.33 -3.10 -35.92
CA PHE A 346 -29.16 -4.27 -35.66
C PHE A 346 -30.51 -3.86 -35.04
N PRO A 347 -31.35 -3.10 -35.77
CA PRO A 347 -32.62 -2.58 -35.23
C PRO A 347 -33.66 -3.69 -34.97
N ASP A 348 -33.60 -4.81 -35.68
CA ASP A 348 -34.43 -5.99 -35.40
C ASP A 348 -33.69 -6.93 -34.45
N ALA A 349 -34.19 -7.04 -33.22
CA ALA A 349 -33.62 -7.91 -32.18
C ALA A 349 -33.55 -9.38 -32.61
N ARG A 350 -34.44 -9.83 -33.52
CA ARG A 350 -34.46 -11.21 -34.04
C ARG A 350 -33.32 -11.50 -35.02
N LYS A 351 -32.67 -10.46 -35.56
CA LYS A 351 -31.54 -10.58 -36.51
C LYS A 351 -30.18 -10.38 -35.85
N ARG A 352 -30.13 -10.28 -34.52
CA ARG A 352 -28.88 -10.22 -33.76
C ARG A 352 -28.16 -11.56 -33.94
N SER A 353 -27.10 -11.52 -34.77
CA SER A 353 -26.28 -12.66 -35.18
C SER A 353 -24.90 -12.59 -34.54
N LEU A 354 -23.99 -13.48 -34.92
CA LEU A 354 -22.57 -13.43 -34.52
C LEU A 354 -21.95 -12.03 -34.73
N LYS A 355 -22.36 -11.30 -35.78
CA LYS A 355 -21.89 -9.94 -36.04
C LYS A 355 -22.24 -8.94 -34.92
N TRP A 356 -23.41 -9.08 -34.30
CA TRP A 356 -23.78 -8.26 -33.15
C TRP A 356 -22.92 -8.60 -31.92
N LEU A 357 -22.67 -9.88 -31.68
CA LEU A 357 -21.82 -10.33 -30.59
C LEU A 357 -20.36 -9.87 -30.77
N LEU A 358 -19.83 -9.94 -31.99
CA LEU A 358 -18.48 -9.44 -32.29
C LEU A 358 -18.38 -7.93 -32.04
N LEU A 359 -19.39 -7.15 -32.43
CA LEU A 359 -19.43 -5.71 -32.13
C LEU A 359 -19.52 -5.45 -30.62
N TYR A 360 -20.32 -6.24 -29.90
CA TYR A 360 -20.46 -6.17 -28.45
C TYR A 360 -19.10 -6.40 -27.76
N ILE A 361 -18.41 -7.47 -28.12
CA ILE A 361 -17.09 -7.83 -27.60
C ILE A 361 -16.04 -6.79 -28.00
N LEU A 362 -16.07 -6.26 -29.23
CA LEU A 362 -15.11 -5.26 -29.67
C LEU A 362 -15.19 -3.97 -28.85
N LEU A 363 -16.40 -3.45 -28.64
CA LEU A 363 -16.57 -2.15 -27.96
C LEU A 363 -16.44 -2.25 -26.44
N LEU A 364 -16.98 -3.30 -25.83
CA LEU A 364 -16.85 -3.53 -24.38
C LEU A 364 -15.55 -4.24 -24.01
N GLY A 365 -14.86 -4.83 -24.99
CA GLY A 365 -13.53 -5.40 -24.82
C GLY A 365 -12.49 -4.35 -24.46
N ILE A 366 -12.64 -3.10 -24.91
CA ILE A 366 -11.70 -2.02 -24.59
C ILE A 366 -11.70 -1.72 -23.07
N PRO A 367 -12.83 -1.33 -22.43
CA PRO A 367 -12.86 -1.12 -20.99
C PRO A 367 -12.60 -2.42 -20.20
N PHE A 368 -12.97 -3.58 -20.73
CA PHE A 368 -12.66 -4.87 -20.12
C PHE A 368 -11.14 -5.10 -20.03
N VAL A 369 -10.43 -5.02 -21.15
CA VAL A 369 -8.98 -5.27 -21.20
C VAL A 369 -8.23 -4.21 -20.41
N GLN A 370 -8.65 -2.94 -20.45
CA GLN A 370 -8.06 -1.88 -19.61
C GLN A 370 -8.30 -2.14 -18.11
N SER A 371 -9.51 -2.54 -17.70
CA SER A 371 -9.77 -2.86 -16.30
C SER A 371 -8.97 -4.09 -15.86
N PHE A 372 -8.92 -5.14 -16.70
CA PHE A 372 -8.15 -6.34 -16.44
C PHE A 372 -6.65 -6.06 -16.31
N TYR A 373 -6.15 -5.15 -17.15
CA TYR A 373 -4.78 -4.67 -17.07
C TYR A 373 -4.46 -3.98 -15.73
N LEU A 374 -5.38 -3.15 -15.22
CA LEU A 374 -5.25 -2.53 -13.90
C LEU A 374 -5.34 -3.57 -12.78
N ASP A 375 -6.28 -4.53 -12.90
CA ASP A 375 -6.46 -5.61 -11.93
C ASP A 375 -5.21 -6.48 -11.81
N LEU A 376 -4.54 -6.81 -12.92
CA LEU A 376 -3.27 -7.54 -12.90
C LEU A 376 -2.18 -6.78 -12.15
N GLY A 377 -2.09 -5.46 -12.34
CA GLY A 377 -1.16 -4.61 -11.60
C GLY A 377 -1.46 -4.60 -10.11
N ALA A 378 -2.74 -4.42 -9.74
CA ALA A 378 -3.17 -4.42 -8.34
C ALA A 378 -2.94 -5.79 -7.67
N ILE A 379 -3.29 -6.90 -8.33
CA ILE A 379 -3.03 -8.26 -7.81
C ILE A 379 -1.53 -8.49 -7.60
N GLY A 380 -0.70 -8.11 -8.57
CA GLY A 380 0.76 -8.22 -8.47
C GLY A 380 1.36 -7.47 -7.28
N MET A 381 0.75 -6.34 -6.89
CA MET A 381 1.19 -5.51 -5.77
C MET A 381 0.62 -5.97 -4.42
N PHE A 382 -0.68 -6.24 -4.35
CA PHE A 382 -1.37 -6.51 -3.09
C PHE A 382 -1.09 -7.91 -2.54
N LEU A 383 -0.98 -8.95 -3.39
CA LEU A 383 -0.76 -10.31 -2.87
C LEU A 383 0.56 -10.46 -2.10
N PRO A 384 1.72 -10.03 -2.62
CA PRO A 384 2.96 -10.08 -1.84
C PRO A 384 2.90 -9.20 -0.59
N THR A 385 2.21 -8.06 -0.69
CA THR A 385 2.08 -7.09 0.40
C THR A 385 1.31 -7.66 1.59
N MET A 386 0.31 -8.52 1.37
CA MET A 386 -0.40 -9.20 2.47
C MET A 386 0.49 -10.09 3.35
N GLY A 387 1.68 -10.50 2.88
CA GLY A 387 2.68 -11.22 3.68
C GLY A 387 3.60 -10.34 4.53
N ARG A 388 3.36 -9.02 4.54
CA ARG A 388 4.14 -8.03 5.30
C ARG A 388 3.29 -6.89 5.91
N THR A 389 1.96 -7.00 5.85
CA THR A 389 1.02 -6.00 6.42
C THR A 389 0.67 -6.28 7.89
N GLY A 390 1.29 -7.28 8.51
CA GLY A 390 1.04 -7.65 9.89
C GLY A 390 -0.16 -8.57 10.07
N SER A 391 -0.33 -9.08 11.30
CA SER A 391 -1.43 -9.99 11.69
C SER A 391 -2.70 -9.28 12.19
N ALA A 392 -2.69 -7.94 12.22
CA ALA A 392 -3.77 -7.10 12.73
C ALA A 392 -5.07 -7.22 11.91
N PHE A 393 -4.95 -7.31 10.59
CA PHE A 393 -6.08 -7.45 9.68
C PHE A 393 -6.11 -8.83 9.04
N ASN A 394 -7.31 -9.36 8.80
CA ASN A 394 -7.45 -10.63 8.11
C ASN A 394 -7.24 -10.44 6.60
N SER A 395 -6.09 -10.89 6.11
CA SER A 395 -5.69 -10.80 4.70
C SER A 395 -6.65 -11.54 3.75
N GLU A 396 -7.30 -12.62 4.20
CA GLU A 396 -8.32 -13.32 3.38
C GLU A 396 -9.52 -12.45 3.10
N ILE A 397 -9.98 -11.67 4.10
CA ILE A 397 -11.13 -10.78 3.92
C ILE A 397 -10.78 -9.66 2.93
N ILE A 398 -9.58 -9.10 3.05
CA ILE A 398 -9.11 -8.02 2.18
C ILE A 398 -9.03 -8.51 0.72
N ILE A 399 -8.37 -9.64 0.48
CA ILE A 399 -8.24 -10.19 -0.86
C ILE A 399 -9.60 -10.63 -1.41
N ALA A 400 -10.45 -11.27 -0.61
CA ALA A 400 -11.80 -11.66 -1.06
C ALA A 400 -12.64 -10.44 -1.46
N ALA A 401 -12.58 -9.34 -0.69
CA ALA A 401 -13.28 -8.10 -1.01
C ALA A 401 -12.74 -7.46 -2.30
N MET A 402 -11.42 -7.35 -2.42
CA MET A 402 -10.74 -6.77 -3.58
C MET A 402 -11.09 -7.55 -4.86
N ILE A 403 -10.98 -8.87 -4.82
CA ILE A 403 -11.24 -9.74 -5.97
C ILE A 403 -12.71 -9.74 -6.34
N CYS A 404 -13.62 -9.75 -5.36
CA CYS A 404 -15.05 -9.61 -5.61
C CYS A 404 -15.34 -8.30 -6.37
N ALA A 405 -14.70 -7.20 -6.00
CA ALA A 405 -14.86 -5.92 -6.67
C ALA A 405 -14.30 -5.95 -8.11
N MET A 406 -13.07 -6.44 -8.30
CA MET A 406 -12.42 -6.57 -9.63
C MET A 406 -13.27 -7.42 -10.59
N PHE A 407 -13.70 -8.61 -10.14
CA PHE A 407 -14.60 -9.46 -10.93
C PHE A 407 -15.94 -8.80 -11.22
N GLY A 408 -16.51 -8.11 -10.23
CA GLY A 408 -17.73 -7.32 -10.41
C GLY A 408 -17.57 -6.27 -11.50
N ILE A 409 -16.42 -5.60 -11.56
CA ILE A 409 -16.09 -4.62 -12.59
C ILE A 409 -16.02 -5.30 -13.96
N LEU A 410 -15.17 -6.33 -14.11
CA LEU A 410 -14.91 -7.01 -15.38
C LEU A 410 -16.16 -7.60 -16.01
N PHE A 411 -16.96 -8.30 -15.22
CA PHE A 411 -18.08 -9.08 -15.74
C PHE A 411 -19.42 -8.37 -15.64
N SER A 412 -19.45 -7.11 -15.17
CA SER A 412 -20.67 -6.30 -15.05
C SER A 412 -21.57 -6.40 -16.28
N PHE A 413 -21.07 -6.01 -17.46
CA PHE A 413 -21.85 -6.04 -18.70
C PHE A 413 -21.91 -7.43 -19.36
N PHE A 414 -20.94 -8.31 -19.10
CA PHE A 414 -20.90 -9.63 -19.75
C PHE A 414 -21.88 -10.63 -19.11
N CYS A 415 -22.23 -10.46 -17.82
CA CYS A 415 -23.17 -11.34 -17.14
C CYS A 415 -24.55 -11.40 -17.81
N GLN A 416 -25.01 -10.34 -18.47
CA GLN A 416 -26.33 -10.33 -19.13
C GLN A 416 -26.37 -11.23 -20.36
N LEU A 417 -25.23 -11.56 -20.97
CA LEU A 417 -25.19 -12.47 -22.13
C LEU A 417 -25.74 -13.86 -21.79
N VAL A 418 -25.71 -14.26 -20.51
CA VAL A 418 -26.33 -15.51 -20.03
C VAL A 418 -27.84 -15.55 -20.34
N LEU A 419 -28.52 -14.40 -20.38
CA LEU A 419 -29.95 -14.34 -20.72
C LEU A 419 -30.22 -14.77 -22.16
N VAL A 420 -29.30 -14.52 -23.08
CA VAL A 420 -29.47 -14.79 -24.52
C VAL A 420 -28.67 -16.02 -24.99
N ALA A 421 -27.93 -16.67 -24.08
CA ALA A 421 -27.18 -17.88 -24.36
C ALA A 421 -28.11 -19.08 -24.62
N GLN A 422 -27.73 -19.94 -25.55
CA GLN A 422 -28.47 -21.18 -25.85
C GLN A 422 -28.45 -22.16 -24.66
N PHE A 423 -27.34 -22.20 -23.91
CA PHE A 423 -27.14 -23.13 -22.79
C PHE A 423 -26.73 -22.37 -21.50
N PRO A 424 -27.66 -21.62 -20.88
CA PRO A 424 -27.36 -20.77 -19.72
C PRO A 424 -26.91 -21.58 -18.49
N HIS A 425 -27.36 -22.83 -18.35
CA HIS A 425 -26.95 -23.71 -17.24
C HIS A 425 -25.45 -24.05 -17.29
N ILE A 426 -24.87 -24.16 -18.48
CA ILE A 426 -23.44 -24.49 -18.66
C ILE A 426 -22.58 -23.32 -18.17
N LEU A 427 -22.94 -22.10 -18.56
CA LEU A 427 -22.25 -20.86 -18.15
C LEU A 427 -22.27 -20.62 -16.63
N GLN A 428 -23.14 -21.31 -15.89
CA GLN A 428 -23.26 -21.19 -14.44
C GLN A 428 -22.60 -22.36 -13.71
N ARG A 429 -22.80 -23.58 -14.21
CA ARG A 429 -22.27 -24.80 -13.59
C ARG A 429 -20.76 -24.90 -13.75
N ILE A 430 -20.19 -24.45 -14.87
CA ILE A 430 -18.74 -24.55 -15.09
C ILE A 430 -17.97 -23.73 -14.04
N PRO A 431 -18.18 -22.41 -13.87
CA PRO A 431 -17.46 -21.65 -12.85
C PRO A 431 -17.69 -22.19 -11.45
N ALA A 432 -18.93 -22.55 -11.10
CA ALA A 432 -19.24 -23.12 -9.79
C ALA A 432 -18.52 -24.45 -9.53
N SER A 433 -18.42 -25.32 -10.55
CA SER A 433 -17.69 -26.59 -10.45
C SER A 433 -16.19 -26.35 -10.30
N PHE A 434 -15.63 -25.36 -11.00
CA PHE A 434 -14.24 -24.96 -10.82
C PHE A 434 -14.00 -24.38 -9.42
N THR A 435 -14.88 -23.53 -8.89
CA THR A 435 -14.77 -23.02 -7.52
C THR A 435 -14.80 -24.16 -6.50
N PHE A 436 -15.75 -25.10 -6.63
CA PHE A 436 -15.85 -26.24 -5.71
C PHE A 436 -14.63 -27.15 -5.80
N LEU A 437 -14.15 -27.43 -7.02
CA LEU A 437 -12.93 -28.22 -7.23
C LEU A 437 -11.70 -27.50 -6.65
N ALA A 438 -11.56 -26.20 -6.88
CA ALA A 438 -10.49 -25.39 -6.32
C ALA A 438 -10.51 -25.45 -4.79
N LEU A 439 -11.67 -25.22 -4.16
CA LEU A 439 -11.82 -25.33 -2.72
C LEU A 439 -11.48 -26.75 -2.21
N ALA A 440 -11.96 -27.79 -2.89
CA ALA A 440 -11.64 -29.17 -2.52
C ALA A 440 -10.12 -29.43 -2.59
N VAL A 441 -9.45 -28.95 -3.64
CA VAL A 441 -8.00 -29.07 -3.79
C VAL A 441 -7.28 -28.31 -2.67
N LEU A 442 -7.65 -27.06 -2.38
CA LEU A 442 -7.02 -26.24 -1.34
C LEU A 442 -7.22 -26.82 0.06
N LEU A 443 -8.38 -27.42 0.34
CA LEU A 443 -8.69 -27.97 1.66
C LEU A 443 -8.07 -29.36 1.87
N LEU A 444 -8.10 -30.21 0.85
CA LEU A 444 -7.78 -31.64 0.94
C LEU A 444 -6.35 -31.99 0.52
N THR A 445 -5.58 -31.05 -0.03
CA THR A 445 -4.20 -31.28 -0.48
C THR A 445 -3.23 -30.26 0.11
N ASP A 446 -1.94 -30.55 0.02
CA ASP A 446 -0.87 -29.61 0.40
C ASP A 446 -0.78 -28.41 -0.54
N LEU A 447 -1.58 -28.38 -1.62
CA LEU A 447 -1.66 -27.22 -2.50
C LEU A 447 -2.26 -25.98 -1.81
N GLY A 448 -2.95 -26.17 -0.67
CA GLY A 448 -3.41 -25.08 0.18
C GLY A 448 -2.33 -24.43 1.06
N PHE A 449 -1.11 -24.98 1.11
CA PHE A 449 -0.02 -24.37 1.87
C PHE A 449 0.43 -23.05 1.21
N PRO A 450 0.47 -21.93 1.95
CA PRO A 450 0.61 -20.59 1.37
C PRO A 450 2.03 -20.20 0.96
N TYR A 451 3.07 -20.85 1.50
CA TYR A 451 4.46 -20.38 1.37
C TYR A 451 5.32 -21.27 0.46
N SER A 452 6.39 -20.68 -0.08
CA SER A 452 7.37 -21.37 -0.91
C SER A 452 8.77 -20.81 -0.72
N GLY A 453 9.74 -21.72 -0.56
CA GLY A 453 11.18 -21.43 -0.57
C GLY A 453 11.88 -21.83 -1.86
N ASP A 454 11.12 -22.26 -2.87
CA ASP A 454 11.66 -22.58 -4.19
C ASP A 454 12.12 -21.29 -4.89
N VAL A 455 13.38 -21.24 -5.31
CA VAL A 455 13.99 -20.08 -5.99
C VAL A 455 13.24 -19.71 -7.28
N THR A 456 12.58 -20.68 -7.93
CA THR A 456 11.80 -20.45 -9.15
C THR A 456 10.41 -19.86 -8.89
N SER A 457 9.91 -19.95 -7.64
CA SER A 457 8.58 -19.50 -7.24
C SER A 457 8.58 -19.09 -5.77
N LEU A 458 9.37 -18.07 -5.44
CA LEU A 458 9.54 -17.59 -4.08
C LEU A 458 8.25 -16.95 -3.55
N ALA A 459 7.81 -17.40 -2.38
CA ALA A 459 6.75 -16.79 -1.60
C ALA A 459 7.01 -17.04 -0.11
N PRO A 460 8.10 -16.47 0.45
CA PRO A 460 8.53 -16.82 1.79
C PRO A 460 7.64 -16.17 2.85
N GLN A 461 7.37 -16.91 3.93
CA GLN A 461 6.81 -16.29 5.13
C GLN A 461 7.88 -15.41 5.81
N ARG A 462 7.50 -14.21 6.25
CA ARG A 462 8.41 -13.25 6.85
C ARG A 462 8.33 -13.27 8.37
N PHE A 463 9.48 -13.22 9.03
CA PHE A 463 9.57 -13.14 10.49
C PHE A 463 10.49 -12.00 10.90
N PHE A 464 10.04 -11.18 11.84
CA PHE A 464 10.85 -10.14 12.46
C PHE A 464 11.03 -10.51 13.94
N ILE A 465 12.25 -10.83 14.34
CA ILE A 465 12.52 -11.41 15.66
C ILE A 465 13.65 -10.66 16.34
N SER A 466 13.34 -10.04 17.47
CA SER A 466 14.34 -9.40 18.32
C SER A 466 14.61 -10.26 19.55
N ASN A 467 15.88 -10.60 19.82
CA ASN A 467 16.26 -11.13 21.13
C ASN A 467 16.44 -9.94 22.09
N VAL A 468 15.49 -9.74 22.98
CA VAL A 468 15.36 -8.56 23.84
C VAL A 468 15.84 -8.86 25.25
N ASP A 469 16.65 -7.96 25.82
CA ASP A 469 16.96 -7.87 27.25
C ASP A 469 16.21 -6.67 27.86
N ARG A 470 15.27 -6.92 28.78
CA ARG A 470 14.42 -5.86 29.37
C ARG A 470 14.73 -5.67 30.85
N LYS A 471 15.01 -4.43 31.25
CA LYS A 471 15.20 -4.04 32.64
C LYS A 471 14.23 -2.93 33.02
N PHE A 472 13.59 -3.09 34.17
CA PHE A 472 12.58 -2.17 34.69
C PHE A 472 13.09 -1.57 36.00
N TYR A 473 13.08 -0.25 36.06
CA TYR A 473 13.54 0.53 37.21
C TYR A 473 12.38 1.27 37.85
N ASP A 474 12.34 1.29 39.19
CA ASP A 474 11.39 2.08 39.96
C ASP A 474 11.78 3.56 40.03
N GLU A 475 10.99 4.36 40.75
CA GLU A 475 11.22 5.78 41.00
C GLU A 475 12.57 6.08 41.70
N ASN A 476 13.13 5.11 42.42
CA ASN A 476 14.42 5.23 43.10
C ASN A 476 15.58 4.72 42.23
N LYS A 477 15.31 4.42 40.95
CA LYS A 477 16.25 3.83 39.99
C LYS A 477 16.74 2.44 40.43
N LYS A 478 15.98 1.75 41.27
CA LYS A 478 16.29 0.38 41.68
C LYS A 478 15.68 -0.58 40.65
N LEU A 479 16.46 -1.58 40.25
CA LEU A 479 15.99 -2.66 39.38
C LEU A 479 14.90 -3.46 40.11
N VAL A 480 13.70 -3.48 39.55
CA VAL A 480 12.54 -4.20 40.10
C VAL A 480 12.20 -5.47 39.32
N ASP A 481 12.46 -5.48 38.02
CA ASP A 481 12.19 -6.63 37.15
C ASP A 481 13.25 -6.68 36.03
N HIS A 482 13.64 -7.91 35.67
CA HIS A 482 14.63 -8.19 34.63
C HIS A 482 14.25 -9.51 33.95
N ASP A 483 13.96 -9.43 32.66
CA ASP A 483 13.72 -10.62 31.85
C ASP A 483 14.41 -10.50 30.47
N ALA A 484 14.48 -11.63 29.78
CA ALA A 484 14.96 -11.70 28.41
C ALA A 484 14.16 -12.71 27.60
N GLY A 485 14.12 -12.51 26.29
CA GLY A 485 13.28 -13.34 25.42
C GLY A 485 13.41 -13.02 23.95
N PHE A 486 12.63 -13.72 23.15
CA PHE A 486 12.42 -13.43 21.74
C PHE A 486 11.09 -12.71 21.57
N TRP A 487 11.15 -11.48 21.09
CA TRP A 487 9.99 -10.71 20.67
C TRP A 487 9.78 -10.92 19.17
N LEU A 488 8.59 -11.41 18.81
CA LEU A 488 8.16 -11.68 17.45
C LEU A 488 7.18 -10.62 17.01
N ILE A 489 7.54 -9.93 15.93
CA ILE A 489 6.66 -9.01 15.23
C ILE A 489 5.94 -9.84 14.16
N ASP A 490 4.64 -10.01 14.33
CA ASP A 490 3.83 -10.83 13.44
C ASP A 490 3.67 -10.12 12.09
N MET A 491 4.37 -10.59 11.05
CA MET A 491 4.33 -9.98 9.72
C MET A 491 3.13 -10.43 8.88
N ASP A 492 2.50 -11.55 9.26
CA ASP A 492 1.25 -12.03 8.69
C ASP A 492 0.41 -12.80 9.73
N ILE A 493 -0.82 -13.12 9.35
CA ILE A 493 -1.83 -13.76 10.21
C ILE A 493 -1.50 -15.19 10.64
N ASN A 494 -0.56 -15.87 9.97
CA ASN A 494 -0.19 -17.26 10.31
C ASN A 494 0.98 -17.33 11.30
N THR A 495 1.51 -16.19 11.72
CA THR A 495 2.56 -16.11 12.74
C THR A 495 1.96 -16.15 14.15
N PRO A 496 2.51 -16.96 15.09
CA PRO A 496 3.70 -17.83 14.99
C PRO A 496 3.39 -19.30 14.64
N GLU A 497 2.13 -19.68 14.51
CA GLU A 497 1.68 -21.08 14.47
C GLU A 497 2.22 -21.85 13.25
N SER A 498 2.42 -21.18 12.11
CA SER A 498 2.89 -21.80 10.87
C SER A 498 4.21 -22.57 10.98
N VAL A 499 5.08 -22.17 11.91
CA VAL A 499 6.42 -22.75 12.10
C VAL A 499 6.53 -23.60 13.37
N GLU A 500 5.45 -23.80 14.13
CA GLU A 500 5.50 -24.45 15.44
C GLU A 500 6.04 -25.88 15.42
N MET A 501 5.86 -26.58 14.30
CA MET A 501 6.34 -27.95 14.11
C MET A 501 7.86 -28.00 13.92
N ALA A 502 8.44 -26.98 13.27
CA ALA A 502 9.88 -26.88 13.02
C ALA A 502 10.61 -26.18 14.16
N VAL A 503 9.98 -25.18 14.78
CA VAL A 503 10.53 -24.37 15.86
C VAL A 503 9.66 -24.51 17.09
N SER A 504 9.96 -25.53 17.90
CA SER A 504 9.16 -25.94 19.06
C SER A 504 8.88 -24.83 20.08
N GLU A 505 9.75 -23.83 20.17
CA GLU A 505 9.64 -22.68 21.05
C GLU A 505 8.43 -21.81 20.75
N MET A 506 7.94 -21.83 19.50
CA MET A 506 6.76 -21.07 19.09
C MET A 506 5.50 -21.54 19.83
N LYS A 507 5.46 -22.79 20.31
CA LYS A 507 4.37 -23.29 21.18
C LYS A 507 4.31 -22.57 22.53
N ARG A 508 5.40 -21.94 22.96
CA ARG A 508 5.48 -21.14 24.19
C ARG A 508 5.26 -19.65 23.93
N ALA A 509 5.05 -19.24 22.68
CA ALA A 509 4.82 -17.85 22.33
C ALA A 509 3.51 -17.36 22.96
N LYS A 510 3.58 -16.28 23.72
CA LYS A 510 2.42 -15.62 24.33
C LYS A 510 2.21 -14.27 23.66
N VAL A 511 0.96 -13.89 23.44
CA VAL A 511 0.62 -12.54 22.99
C VAL A 511 1.17 -11.54 24.00
N VAL A 512 1.79 -10.47 23.52
CA VAL A 512 2.40 -9.44 24.37
C VAL A 512 1.33 -8.73 25.22
N ASP A 513 1.57 -8.67 26.53
CA ASP A 513 0.73 -7.90 27.45
C ASP A 513 1.09 -6.42 27.43
N CYS A 514 0.16 -5.60 26.94
CA CYS A 514 0.32 -4.15 26.86
C CYS A 514 0.11 -3.40 28.18
N SER A 515 -0.24 -4.07 29.28
CA SER A 515 -0.35 -3.43 30.59
C SER A 515 1.00 -3.22 31.29
N ARG A 516 2.08 -3.87 30.83
CA ARG A 516 3.41 -3.80 31.47
C ARG A 516 4.11 -2.44 31.32
N GLY A 517 3.69 -1.60 30.37
CA GLY A 517 4.28 -0.28 30.20
C GLY A 517 3.91 0.39 28.87
N ILE A 518 4.44 1.59 28.67
CA ILE A 518 4.35 2.32 27.40
C ILE A 518 4.87 1.44 26.25
N TYR A 519 4.22 1.51 25.08
CA TYR A 519 4.53 0.64 23.93
C TYR A 519 4.61 -0.86 24.29
N CYS A 520 3.74 -1.30 25.21
CA CYS A 520 3.66 -2.67 25.71
C CYS A 520 4.97 -3.21 26.30
N ALA A 521 5.86 -2.31 26.77
CA ALA A 521 7.21 -2.65 27.22
C ALA A 521 8.00 -3.46 26.18
N MET A 522 7.88 -3.10 24.91
CA MET A 522 8.61 -3.69 23.79
C MET A 522 9.49 -2.65 23.06
N PRO A 523 10.65 -3.06 22.55
CA PRO A 523 11.59 -2.18 21.86
C PRO A 523 11.14 -1.96 20.42
N TYR A 524 10.05 -1.21 20.20
CA TYR A 524 9.58 -0.93 18.84
C TYR A 524 10.64 -0.16 18.05
N PRO A 525 11.05 -0.64 16.84
CA PRO A 525 12.04 0.04 16.01
C PRO A 525 11.49 1.32 15.39
N LEU A 526 10.17 1.38 15.15
CA LEU A 526 9.44 2.47 14.51
C LEU A 526 8.09 2.68 15.22
N PRO A 527 7.44 3.85 15.09
CA PRO A 527 6.16 4.17 15.75
C PRO A 527 4.95 3.51 15.07
N VAL A 528 5.02 2.19 14.81
CA VAL A 528 4.06 1.41 14.01
C VAL A 528 3.05 0.62 14.85
N MET A 529 2.93 0.94 16.15
CA MET A 529 2.04 0.23 17.07
C MET A 529 0.57 0.19 16.60
N ASN A 530 0.10 1.19 15.84
CA ASN A 530 -1.25 1.20 15.28
C ASN A 530 -1.48 0.13 14.20
N PHE A 531 -0.42 -0.25 13.49
CA PHE A 531 -0.46 -1.19 12.38
C PHE A 531 -0.04 -2.60 12.82
N ILE A 532 0.91 -2.70 13.75
CA ILE A 532 1.46 -3.95 14.26
C ILE A 532 1.28 -4.03 15.78
N PHE A 533 0.02 -4.10 16.23
CA PHE A 533 -0.28 -4.20 17.67
C PHE A 533 -0.25 -5.62 18.19
N LYS A 534 -0.54 -6.63 17.34
CA LYS A 534 -0.49 -8.04 17.72
C LYS A 534 0.93 -8.56 17.50
N THR A 535 1.61 -8.87 18.60
CA THR A 535 2.97 -9.42 18.62
C THR A 535 3.07 -10.51 19.68
N HIS A 536 4.11 -11.33 19.62
CA HIS A 536 4.33 -12.42 20.56
C HIS A 536 5.67 -12.32 21.28
N TYR A 537 5.75 -12.88 22.47
CA TYR A 537 6.96 -12.95 23.28
C TYR A 537 7.20 -14.38 23.78
N ILE A 538 8.44 -14.84 23.66
CA ILE A 538 8.91 -16.13 24.16
C ILE A 538 10.02 -15.88 25.17
N GLU A 539 9.81 -16.27 26.43
CA GLU A 539 10.83 -16.20 27.47
C GLU A 539 12.05 -17.06 27.10
N ALA A 540 13.24 -16.48 27.30
CA ALA A 540 14.54 -17.10 27.05
C ALA A 540 15.57 -16.68 28.12
N PRO A 541 16.71 -17.38 28.24
CA PRO A 541 17.77 -16.97 29.15
C PRO A 541 18.29 -15.54 28.87
N THR A 542 18.69 -14.87 29.95
CA THR A 542 19.36 -13.56 29.86
C THR A 542 20.69 -13.69 29.14
N PHE A 543 21.11 -12.61 28.51
CA PHE A 543 22.37 -12.52 27.77
C PHE A 543 23.06 -11.21 28.10
N GLU A 544 24.37 -11.18 27.86
CA GLU A 544 25.16 -9.97 28.05
C GLU A 544 24.94 -9.01 26.89
N VAL A 545 24.51 -7.78 27.21
CA VAL A 545 24.34 -6.71 26.23
C VAL A 545 25.69 -6.00 26.10
N PRO A 546 26.37 -6.06 24.93
CA PRO A 546 27.76 -5.61 24.82
C PRO A 546 27.97 -4.10 24.95
N ILE A 547 26.98 -3.30 24.52
CA ILE A 547 27.00 -1.84 24.67
C ILE A 547 25.90 -1.47 25.66
N GLU A 548 26.30 -0.85 26.77
CA GLU A 548 25.37 -0.42 27.79
C GLU A 548 24.42 0.65 27.23
N THR A 549 23.13 0.29 27.18
CA THR A 549 22.04 1.20 26.89
C THR A 549 21.56 1.76 28.23
N ASP A 550 21.72 3.05 28.45
CA ASP A 550 21.42 3.72 29.73
C ASP A 550 20.86 5.13 29.52
N LEU A 551 19.91 5.50 30.37
CA LEU A 551 19.26 6.81 30.39
C LEU A 551 19.39 7.44 31.78
N ARG A 552 20.05 8.60 31.85
CA ARG A 552 20.30 9.32 33.09
C ARG A 552 19.57 10.66 33.09
N LEU A 553 18.70 10.86 34.06
CA LEU A 553 18.21 12.18 34.43
C LEU A 553 19.35 12.97 35.10
N THR A 554 19.80 14.06 34.45
CA THR A 554 20.90 14.91 34.93
C THR A 554 20.43 16.11 35.74
N GLY A 555 19.17 16.54 35.59
CA GLY A 555 18.62 17.62 36.41
C GLY A 555 17.16 17.94 36.10
N ARG A 556 16.52 18.65 37.04
CA ARG A 556 15.16 19.20 36.91
C ARG A 556 15.22 20.70 37.22
N VAL A 557 14.56 21.53 36.42
CA VAL A 557 14.52 22.99 36.62
C VAL A 557 13.17 23.58 36.25
N HIS A 558 12.69 24.55 37.03
CA HIS A 558 11.51 25.35 36.65
C HIS A 558 11.88 26.31 35.52
N VAL A 559 11.13 26.26 34.42
CA VAL A 559 11.28 27.20 33.29
C VAL A 559 10.15 28.23 33.30
N ALA A 560 8.98 27.86 33.83
CA ALA A 560 7.87 28.76 34.12
C ALA A 560 7.15 28.31 35.41
N THR A 561 6.14 29.09 35.84
CA THR A 561 5.36 28.81 37.06
C THR A 561 4.72 27.42 37.04
N ASP A 562 4.28 26.96 35.87
CA ASP A 562 3.62 25.67 35.64
C ASP A 562 4.39 24.76 34.68
N VAL A 563 5.68 25.04 34.40
CA VAL A 563 6.49 24.25 33.46
C VAL A 563 7.83 23.84 34.08
N ILE A 564 8.12 22.54 34.01
CA ILE A 564 9.37 21.93 34.48
C ILE A 564 10.12 21.32 33.30
N ARG A 565 11.42 21.60 33.23
CA ARG A 565 12.37 20.99 32.30
C ARG A 565 13.11 19.85 32.95
N MET A 566 13.17 18.73 32.26
CA MET A 566 13.95 17.56 32.64
C MET A 566 15.08 17.34 31.64
N ASN A 567 16.31 17.33 32.14
CA ASN A 567 17.51 17.14 31.33
C ASN A 567 17.96 15.68 31.38
N PHE A 568 18.24 15.11 30.21
CA PHE A 568 18.62 13.71 30.05
C PHE A 568 19.97 13.58 29.34
N THR A 569 20.69 12.53 29.72
CA THR A 569 21.86 12.02 29.02
C THR A 569 21.62 10.55 28.72
N CYS A 570 21.80 10.18 27.45
CA CYS A 570 21.56 8.85 26.93
C CYS A 570 22.84 8.28 26.32
N THR A 571 23.12 7.01 26.57
CA THR A 571 24.22 6.25 25.93
C THR A 571 23.69 4.91 25.44
N GLY A 572 24.24 4.40 24.34
CA GLY A 572 23.81 3.13 23.76
C GLY A 572 24.40 2.89 22.36
N PRO A 573 23.83 1.94 21.61
CA PRO A 573 24.24 1.65 20.23
C PRO A 573 23.86 2.78 19.27
N ASP A 574 24.21 2.61 18.01
CA ASP A 574 24.00 3.59 16.95
C ASP A 574 22.54 3.72 16.47
N HIS A 575 21.65 2.85 16.96
CA HIS A 575 20.21 2.91 16.76
C HIS A 575 19.51 2.84 18.11
N MET A 576 18.88 3.93 18.55
CA MET A 576 18.19 4.04 19.82
C MET A 576 16.82 4.66 19.66
N ASN A 577 15.84 4.15 20.41
CA ASN A 577 14.49 4.72 20.42
C ASN A 577 14.11 5.16 21.82
N LEU A 578 13.52 6.35 21.89
CA LEU A 578 12.94 6.89 23.11
C LEU A 578 11.42 6.85 23.00
N MET A 579 10.80 6.16 23.92
CA MET A 579 9.34 6.08 24.06
C MET A 579 8.97 6.67 25.40
N PHE A 580 8.01 7.58 25.46
CA PHE A 580 7.64 8.18 26.74
C PHE A 580 6.22 8.74 26.78
N ALA A 581 5.68 8.88 27.99
CA ALA A 581 4.39 9.50 28.26
C ALA A 581 4.42 10.22 29.61
N GLY A 582 3.92 11.47 29.64
CA GLY A 582 3.69 12.17 30.90
C GLY A 582 2.69 11.43 31.78
N LEU A 583 2.78 11.58 33.10
CA LEU A 583 1.77 11.05 34.03
C LEU A 583 0.42 11.80 33.88
N PRO A 584 -0.68 11.27 34.43
CA PRO A 584 -1.98 11.93 34.35
C PRO A 584 -1.94 13.40 34.82
N GLY A 585 -2.42 14.32 33.99
CA GLY A 585 -2.41 15.76 34.26
C GLY A 585 -1.07 16.46 33.95
N ILE A 586 -0.09 15.74 33.39
CA ILE A 586 1.20 16.27 32.97
C ILE A 586 1.33 16.14 31.46
N GLU A 587 1.52 17.27 30.77
CA GLU A 587 1.54 17.32 29.31
C GLU A 587 2.87 17.88 28.79
N LEU A 588 3.43 17.24 27.77
CA LEU A 588 4.63 17.75 27.09
C LEU A 588 4.28 19.01 26.32
N GLN A 589 5.02 20.09 26.57
CA GLN A 589 4.88 21.37 25.86
C GLN A 589 5.91 21.48 24.74
N THR A 590 7.18 21.32 25.08
CA THR A 590 8.32 21.51 24.18
C THR A 590 9.45 20.53 24.49
N TRP A 591 10.41 20.42 23.59
CA TRP A 591 11.62 19.61 23.76
C TRP A 591 12.81 20.27 23.06
N SER A 592 14.01 19.73 23.27
CA SER A 592 15.23 20.19 22.59
C SER A 592 15.54 19.50 21.27
N LEU A 593 14.66 18.59 20.84
CA LEU A 593 14.94 17.64 19.76
C LEU A 593 14.56 18.18 18.39
N ASP A 594 13.42 18.86 18.33
CA ASP A 594 12.88 19.45 17.12
C ASP A 594 12.29 20.83 17.48
N PRO A 595 12.47 21.87 16.64
CA PRO A 595 11.91 23.20 16.90
C PRO A 595 10.38 23.25 16.82
N GLU A 596 9.74 22.31 16.13
CA GLU A 596 8.29 22.22 16.02
C GLU A 596 7.64 21.62 17.28
N LYS A 597 6.32 21.79 17.38
CA LYS A 597 5.56 21.27 18.50
C LYS A 597 5.61 19.72 18.49
N PRO A 598 5.91 19.08 19.63
CA PRO A 598 5.91 17.62 19.71
C PRO A 598 4.60 16.99 19.24
N LEU A 599 4.70 16.06 18.30
CA LEU A 599 3.56 15.30 17.77
C LEU A 599 3.27 14.10 18.68
N ALA A 600 2.08 14.09 19.27
CA ALA A 600 1.61 12.94 20.05
C ALA A 600 1.22 11.78 19.13
N SER A 601 1.52 10.56 19.55
CA SER A 601 1.02 9.35 18.90
C SER A 601 -0.51 9.34 18.90
N THR A 602 -1.10 8.80 17.83
CA THR A 602 -2.55 8.56 17.76
C THR A 602 -3.01 7.48 18.75
N HIS A 603 -2.10 6.63 19.22
CA HIS A 603 -2.37 5.70 20.32
C HIS A 603 -2.07 6.36 21.67
N GLN A 604 -2.99 6.19 22.63
CA GLN A 604 -2.83 6.67 24.00
C GLN A 604 -2.60 5.50 24.95
N TYR A 605 -1.77 5.70 25.98
CA TYR A 605 -1.56 4.72 27.03
C TYR A 605 -2.27 5.17 28.31
N ASN A 606 -3.36 4.46 28.67
CA ASN A 606 -4.23 4.82 29.80
C ASN A 606 -4.72 6.29 29.73
N GLY A 607 -5.09 6.75 28.54
CA GLY A 607 -5.53 8.14 28.29
C GLY A 607 -4.39 9.17 28.24
N ARG A 608 -3.13 8.73 28.25
CA ARG A 608 -1.94 9.61 28.23
C ARG A 608 -1.35 9.67 26.83
N ASN A 609 -0.98 10.88 26.40
CA ASN A 609 -0.30 11.09 25.13
C ASN A 609 1.09 10.46 25.18
N MET A 610 1.40 9.65 24.17
CA MET A 610 2.71 9.02 24.01
C MET A 610 3.52 9.73 22.94
N TYR A 611 4.83 9.69 23.09
CA TYR A 611 5.80 10.25 22.15
C TYR A 611 6.83 9.19 21.80
N PHE A 612 7.36 9.26 20.57
CA PHE A 612 8.37 8.36 20.04
C PHE A 612 9.47 9.19 19.37
N VAL A 613 10.73 8.89 19.67
CA VAL A 613 11.89 9.50 19.03
C VAL A 613 12.79 8.38 18.52
N TYR A 614 13.08 8.40 17.23
CA TYR A 614 14.11 7.58 16.61
C TYR A 614 15.41 8.35 16.58
N TYR A 615 16.48 7.82 17.17
CA TYR A 615 17.80 8.41 17.16
C TYR A 615 18.81 7.43 16.56
N SER A 616 19.50 7.86 15.52
CA SER A 616 20.58 7.09 14.92
C SER A 616 21.80 7.95 14.60
N HIS A 617 22.98 7.34 14.60
CA HIS A 617 24.22 8.03 14.23
C HIS A 617 25.21 7.12 13.50
N SER A 618 26.15 7.68 12.75
CA SER A 618 27.23 6.93 12.09
C SER A 618 28.63 7.24 12.65
N SER A 619 28.72 7.91 13.80
CA SER A 619 30.01 8.32 14.40
C SER A 619 30.85 7.12 14.85
N LEU A 620 32.15 7.15 14.52
CA LEU A 620 33.15 6.21 15.05
C LEU A 620 33.43 6.43 16.55
N GLU A 621 33.19 7.65 17.03
CA GLU A 621 33.28 8.03 18.44
C GLU A 621 31.89 8.49 18.91
N PRO A 622 31.04 7.57 19.40
CA PRO A 622 29.71 7.93 19.88
C PRO A 622 29.84 8.84 21.11
N LYS A 623 29.23 10.02 21.04
CA LYS A 623 29.11 10.92 22.19
C LYS A 623 27.77 10.65 22.89
N PRO A 624 27.70 10.83 24.22
CA PRO A 624 26.43 10.79 24.92
C PRO A 624 25.42 11.77 24.29
N TRP A 625 24.20 11.30 24.08
CA TRP A 625 23.12 12.09 23.52
C TRP A 625 22.44 12.87 24.65
N HIS A 626 22.49 14.20 24.57
CA HIS A 626 21.90 15.09 25.55
C HIS A 626 20.64 15.75 24.99
N PHE A 627 19.56 15.73 25.76
CA PHE A 627 18.31 16.40 25.39
C PHE A 627 17.51 16.84 26.62
N HIS A 628 16.51 17.68 26.42
CA HIS A 628 15.58 18.07 27.47
C HIS A 628 14.11 18.01 27.02
N LEU A 629 13.23 17.76 27.99
CA LEU A 629 11.78 17.70 27.82
C LEU A 629 11.12 18.68 28.79
N ASP A 630 10.20 19.50 28.29
CA ASP A 630 9.50 20.51 29.08
C ASP A 630 8.04 20.10 29.26
N PHE A 631 7.64 19.87 30.51
CA PHE A 631 6.32 19.41 30.89
C PHE A 631 5.55 20.46 31.64
N LYS A 632 4.28 20.64 31.27
CA LYS A 632 3.30 21.39 32.05
C LYS A 632 2.84 20.54 33.23
N VAL A 633 2.89 21.11 34.43
CA VAL A 633 2.59 20.42 35.69
C VAL A 633 1.43 21.09 36.45
N PRO A 634 0.69 20.35 37.29
CA PRO A 634 -0.43 20.90 38.05
C PRO A 634 -0.01 21.89 39.15
N PRO A 635 -0.93 22.74 39.64
CA PRO A 635 -0.67 23.62 40.78
C PRO A 635 -0.25 22.80 42.01
N LYS A 636 0.84 23.21 42.69
CA LYS A 636 1.47 22.54 43.86
C LYS A 636 2.36 21.32 43.56
N PHE A 637 2.82 21.15 42.33
CA PHE A 637 3.80 20.12 41.98
C PHE A 637 5.14 20.30 42.73
N ASN A 638 5.64 19.24 43.36
CA ASN A 638 6.93 19.21 44.03
C ASN A 638 8.00 18.63 43.10
N ILE A 639 8.87 19.49 42.58
CA ILE A 639 9.91 19.13 41.61
C ILE A 639 10.86 18.02 42.09
N ASP A 640 11.10 17.90 43.40
CA ASP A 640 12.06 16.94 43.97
C ASP A 640 11.44 15.58 44.31
N LYS A 641 10.12 15.53 44.50
CA LYS A 641 9.41 14.32 44.98
C LYS A 641 8.45 13.73 43.97
N ASP A 642 7.80 14.56 43.17
CA ASP A 642 6.74 14.12 42.29
C ASP A 642 7.34 13.55 41.00
N LEU A 643 6.74 12.48 40.52
CA LEU A 643 7.07 11.87 39.24
C LEU A 643 6.41 12.68 38.11
N VAL A 644 7.09 12.72 36.97
CA VAL A 644 6.69 13.48 35.79
C VAL A 644 6.27 12.55 34.65
N LEU A 645 7.02 11.47 34.38
CA LEU A 645 6.81 10.61 33.21
C LEU A 645 7.24 9.16 33.39
N ASP A 646 6.62 8.29 32.59
CA ASP A 646 7.18 6.98 32.25
C ASP A 646 8.02 7.13 30.97
N ILE A 647 9.25 6.62 30.97
CA ILE A 647 10.16 6.68 29.82
C ILE A 647 10.85 5.34 29.60
N THR A 648 11.02 4.97 28.34
CA THR A 648 11.66 3.73 27.92
C THR A 648 12.67 4.06 26.83
N LEU A 649 13.90 3.63 27.05
CA LEU A 649 14.98 3.69 26.08
C LEU A 649 15.19 2.27 25.53
N SER A 650 15.18 2.12 24.21
CA SER A 650 15.63 0.89 23.55
C SER A 650 16.88 1.12 22.72
N GLY A 651 17.82 0.19 22.79
CA GLY A 651 19.01 0.13 21.94
C GLY A 651 18.90 -1.07 21.00
N HIS A 652 19.13 -0.85 19.71
CA HIS A 652 18.99 -1.85 18.66
C HIS A 652 20.36 -2.18 18.05
N PHE A 653 20.72 -3.46 18.04
CA PHE A 653 21.96 -3.94 17.45
C PHE A 653 21.64 -4.62 16.12
N ILE A 654 21.48 -3.84 15.05
CA ILE A 654 20.98 -4.36 13.77
C ILE A 654 22.09 -4.85 12.82
N HIS A 655 23.35 -4.58 13.16
CA HIS A 655 24.53 -4.97 12.39
C HIS A 655 25.73 -5.33 13.29
N GLY A 656 26.83 -5.74 12.67
CA GLY A 656 28.08 -6.08 13.35
C GLY A 656 27.99 -7.36 14.19
N LYS A 657 29.00 -7.57 15.06
CA LYS A 657 29.13 -8.77 15.91
C LYS A 657 28.03 -8.86 16.98
N ASN A 658 27.52 -7.71 17.41
CA ASN A 658 26.52 -7.63 18.46
C ASN A 658 25.10 -7.87 17.94
N LYS A 659 24.90 -8.07 16.63
CA LYS A 659 23.58 -8.31 16.03
C LYS A 659 22.88 -9.55 16.56
N THR A 660 23.64 -10.56 16.97
CA THR A 660 23.11 -11.88 17.31
C THR A 660 23.73 -12.45 18.57
N THR A 661 23.00 -13.35 19.21
CA THR A 661 23.48 -14.18 20.32
C THR A 661 23.56 -15.65 19.87
N PRO A 662 24.30 -16.51 20.59
CA PRO A 662 24.31 -17.94 20.31
C PRO A 662 22.90 -18.56 20.35
N GLN A 663 22.07 -18.11 21.31
CA GLN A 663 20.69 -18.57 21.43
C GLN A 663 19.80 -18.11 20.27
N LEU A 664 19.93 -16.86 19.81
CA LEU A 664 19.21 -16.37 18.63
C LEU A 664 19.65 -17.11 17.37
N THR A 665 20.95 -17.33 17.20
CA THR A 665 21.51 -18.07 16.06
C THR A 665 20.97 -19.51 16.02
N ASN A 666 20.90 -20.19 17.18
CA ASN A 666 20.34 -21.53 17.30
C ASN A 666 18.81 -21.58 17.09
N LEU A 667 18.10 -20.51 17.42
CA LEU A 667 16.68 -20.40 17.07
C LEU A 667 16.51 -20.27 15.55
N MET A 668 17.29 -19.39 14.92
CA MET A 668 17.17 -19.10 13.49
C MET A 668 17.59 -20.27 12.59
N SER A 669 18.50 -21.14 13.05
CA SER A 669 18.95 -22.31 12.26
C SER A 669 17.86 -23.37 12.04
N ARG A 670 16.77 -23.34 12.82
CA ARG A 670 15.65 -24.29 12.73
C ARG A 670 14.48 -23.80 11.89
N PHE A 671 14.54 -22.57 11.40
CA PHE A 671 13.50 -22.03 10.54
C PHE A 671 13.47 -22.76 9.19
N PRO A 672 12.28 -23.13 8.69
CA PRO A 672 12.16 -23.80 7.39
C PRO A 672 12.66 -22.94 6.22
N THR A 673 13.03 -23.59 5.11
CA THR A 673 13.56 -22.92 3.91
C THR A 673 12.56 -22.00 3.21
N TRP A 674 11.26 -22.24 3.38
CA TRP A 674 10.17 -21.38 2.90
C TRP A 674 9.92 -20.15 3.78
N THR A 675 10.80 -19.86 4.73
CA THR A 675 10.75 -18.64 5.56
C THR A 675 11.92 -17.71 5.26
N THR A 676 11.75 -16.44 5.61
CA THR A 676 12.83 -15.46 5.72
C THR A 676 12.69 -14.71 7.03
N ALA A 677 13.77 -14.65 7.81
CA ALA A 677 13.77 -13.99 9.11
C ALA A 677 14.75 -12.82 9.13
N THR A 678 14.25 -11.64 9.48
CA THR A 678 15.06 -10.50 9.90
C THR A 678 15.15 -10.55 11.41
N TYR A 679 16.38 -10.67 11.93
CA TYR A 679 16.60 -10.81 13.36
C TYR A 679 17.76 -9.97 13.84
N TRP A 680 17.65 -9.52 15.08
CA TRP A 680 18.64 -8.69 15.75
C TRP A 680 18.52 -8.83 17.27
N THR A 681 19.45 -8.28 18.03
CA THR A 681 19.33 -8.15 19.49
C THR A 681 18.94 -6.74 19.87
N SER A 682 18.21 -6.60 20.96
CA SER A 682 17.87 -5.29 21.51
C SER A 682 17.94 -5.28 23.03
N ALA A 683 18.14 -4.09 23.58
CA ALA A 683 18.08 -3.83 25.00
C ALA A 683 16.98 -2.81 25.25
N LEU A 684 16.17 -3.02 26.28
CA LEU A 684 15.12 -2.11 26.71
C LEU A 684 15.34 -1.75 28.17
N ARG A 685 15.29 -0.45 28.48
CA ARG A 685 15.41 0.09 29.83
C ARG A 685 14.21 0.98 30.10
N SER A 686 13.37 0.57 31.04
CA SER A 686 12.17 1.32 31.43
C SER A 686 12.40 2.00 32.77
N TYR A 687 12.14 3.30 32.84
CA TYR A 687 12.34 4.15 34.01
C TYR A 687 11.08 4.94 34.32
N LYS A 688 10.91 5.25 35.61
CA LYS A 688 9.94 6.22 36.11
C LYS A 688 10.70 7.41 36.68
N PHE A 689 10.48 8.59 36.10
CA PHE A 689 11.11 9.83 36.56
C PHE A 689 10.08 10.87 36.93
#